data_AF-A0A316FHW3-F1
#
_entry.id   AF-A0A316FHW3-F1
#
_cell.length_a   1.000
_cell.length_b   1.000
_cell.length_c   1.000
_cell.angle_alpha   90.00
_cell.angle_beta   90.00
_cell.angle_gamma   90.00
#
_symmetry.space_group_name_H-M   'P 1'
#
loop_
_entity.id
_entity.type
_entity.pdbx_description
1 polymer ?
#
loop_
_entity_poly.entity_id
_entity_poly.type
_entity_poly.pdbx_seq_one_letter_code
_entity_poly.pdbx_strand_id
1 'polypeptide(L)'
;MQEFSRRVFVRGVAATPLLAAVPGSPAAAAAPPLRAAVNTAPDTVPLKWLEDTPGTNVGSTWGVPWPQGAVPADSPFALTSAEGTAVPVQSWPIGYWPDGSLKWSAHALPASAPLSSSYTLSRSAGAPVTTAVTVAEKHDTITVATGVISVVIGRRGSSLIRSITRGGVVVARDLQLVSLRQTTADDEDERRTSRERLVSTIRKVTVEQRGPVRAVVRIEGDHRRRGRSWLPFIVRLYLYAGAEHVRVVHTFLFDSEGQKEFIAGLGVRVGVPMRDEAYDRHIRISGDGDGLLREAVKGITGLRRDPGAAVRTAQLAGRKLPDPATWDQRVTTRLPLIPTWGDYTLAQLSSEGYTIRKRTKAGHAWIDVDAGQRAGGFGYVGGVSGGLGFGMRDFWQKYPAQLDIRGADTAEAQATLWLWSPEAGPMDTRFYHDGLGQDTYPEQLEGLNITYEDHEPGFGTPYGIARTTELSFFALAATPSSVEAAALARTVKNPPQIVAPPAHLAAAGAFGGLFAPVDRSTPDRAEIEDRLDFLFAYYRDQVESRHWYGFWNYGDVMHTPDVDRHVWRYDVGGYAWDNSELSPDLWLWFAYLRSGRADIFRFAEAMTRHTGEVDVYHLGKWAGLGTRHGVQHWADSAKQQRISTAVYRRIFYFLTADERVGDLMHELVDSDRTFLALDPLRKIRTEPYTPDPHALSIGLGTDWSGLAAAWLTEWERRGPKAAIAEKKLLATMRTIGRMPNGFVTGSGLYDLDTGEFAPAAKTVSVSHLSAMFGQVEICAELIALIDMPAFEAAWLQYCRLFNATREEQAAETGAHFGNLILKQGHSRLTAYAASRLGDATLAARAWREFTTTDGYTDALPWRTVPLTGPEVLNPVDDAPWVDTNTTALYGLAAIQNLALLA
;
A
#
# COMPACT_ATOMS: atom_id res chain seq x y z
N MET A 1 -28.83 0.44 -38.01
CA MET A 1 -29.29 0.90 -39.34
C MET A 1 -30.74 1.37 -39.20
N GLN A 2 -30.96 2.67 -39.01
CA GLN A 2 -32.23 3.39 -39.19
C GLN A 2 -31.89 4.89 -39.12
N GLU A 3 -32.12 5.60 -40.22
CA GLU A 3 -31.88 7.04 -40.41
C GLU A 3 -33.15 7.87 -40.21
N PHE A 4 -32.96 9.21 -40.20
CA PHE A 4 -33.89 10.36 -40.25
C PHE A 4 -34.09 11.09 -38.90
N SER A 5 -34.03 12.44 -38.77
CA SER A 5 -33.94 13.56 -39.72
C SER A 5 -33.63 14.90 -38.99
N ARG A 6 -33.19 15.92 -39.74
CA ARG A 6 -32.88 17.32 -39.38
C ARG A 6 -34.09 18.28 -39.51
N ARG A 7 -34.06 19.37 -38.70
CA ARG A 7 -34.78 20.69 -38.79
C ARG A 7 -36.28 20.67 -38.42
N VAL A 8 -36.86 21.60 -37.65
CA VAL A 8 -36.94 23.09 -37.72
C VAL A 8 -37.43 23.59 -36.31
N PHE A 9 -37.02 24.71 -35.70
CA PHE A 9 -37.68 26.03 -35.82
C PHE A 9 -36.90 27.15 -35.06
N VAL A 10 -37.02 28.38 -35.58
CA VAL A 10 -36.17 29.55 -35.31
C VAL A 10 -37.04 30.78 -34.94
N ARG A 11 -36.57 31.55 -33.94
CA ARG A 11 -36.71 33.02 -33.67
C ARG A 11 -38.01 33.65 -33.12
N GLY A 12 -37.77 34.60 -32.20
CA GLY A 12 -38.44 35.92 -32.09
C GLY A 12 -38.64 36.38 -30.63
N VAL A 13 -38.43 37.61 -30.13
CA VAL A 13 -37.73 38.88 -30.45
C VAL A 13 -37.85 39.74 -29.15
N ALA A 14 -36.94 40.70 -28.97
CA ALA A 14 -36.70 41.56 -27.80
C ALA A 14 -37.80 42.58 -27.39
N ALA A 15 -37.83 42.99 -26.10
CA ALA A 15 -37.75 44.40 -25.63
C ALA A 15 -37.93 44.58 -24.09
N THR A 16 -37.01 45.37 -23.52
CA THR A 16 -36.81 46.05 -22.20
C THR A 16 -38.01 46.84 -21.57
N PRO A 17 -37.87 47.53 -20.41
CA PRO A 17 -37.47 47.13 -19.04
C PRO A 17 -38.51 47.59 -17.98
N LEU A 18 -38.48 47.08 -16.73
CA LEU A 18 -39.18 47.74 -15.61
C LEU A 18 -38.42 47.53 -14.29
N LEU A 19 -38.01 48.66 -13.73
CA LEU A 19 -37.43 48.84 -12.39
C LEU A 19 -38.42 48.42 -11.30
N ALA A 20 -37.97 47.62 -10.33
CA ALA A 20 -38.54 47.60 -8.99
C ALA A 20 -37.48 47.20 -7.96
N ALA A 21 -37.58 47.84 -6.80
CA ALA A 21 -36.55 48.00 -5.78
C ALA A 21 -36.13 46.72 -5.03
N VAL A 22 -34.86 46.72 -4.62
CA VAL A 22 -34.22 45.80 -3.67
C VAL A 22 -34.72 46.05 -2.24
N PRO A 23 -34.85 44.99 -1.42
CA PRO A 23 -34.30 45.05 -0.07
C PRO A 23 -33.28 43.92 0.19
N GLY A 24 -32.21 44.32 0.90
CA GLY A 24 -30.94 43.61 1.14
C GLY A 24 -30.98 42.10 1.33
N SER A 25 -30.20 41.41 0.50
CA SER A 25 -29.55 40.16 0.90
C SER A 25 -28.35 40.48 1.79
N PRO A 26 -28.09 39.72 2.87
CA PRO A 26 -26.86 39.88 3.62
C PRO A 26 -25.70 39.57 2.67
N ALA A 27 -24.67 40.41 2.70
CA ALA A 27 -23.46 40.19 1.94
C ALA A 27 -22.97 38.76 2.19
N ALA A 28 -22.97 37.93 1.14
CA ALA A 28 -22.19 36.70 1.13
C ALA A 28 -20.74 37.13 1.34
N ALA A 29 -20.21 36.82 2.53
CA ALA A 29 -18.81 37.03 2.82
C ALA A 29 -18.01 36.22 1.79
N ALA A 30 -17.31 36.93 0.89
CA ALA A 30 -16.32 36.31 0.04
C ALA A 30 -15.35 35.52 0.93
N ALA A 31 -15.16 34.24 0.63
CA ALA A 31 -14.14 33.44 1.30
C ALA A 31 -12.79 34.16 1.17
N PRO A 32 -12.01 34.29 2.26
CA PRO A 32 -10.73 34.97 2.18
C PRO A 32 -9.79 34.21 1.23
N PRO A 33 -8.87 34.91 0.54
CA PRO A 33 -7.86 34.26 -0.28
C PRO A 33 -7.04 33.28 0.58
N LEU A 34 -6.50 32.23 -0.05
CA LEU A 34 -5.50 31.28 0.51
C LEU A 34 -4.18 32.00 0.88
N ARG A 35 -4.23 33.01 1.75
CA ARG A 35 -3.15 33.30 2.69
C ARG A 35 -3.50 32.51 3.93
N ALA A 36 -2.62 31.59 4.33
CA ALA A 36 -2.80 30.78 5.51
C ALA A 36 -3.26 31.65 6.68
N ALA A 37 -4.52 31.48 7.12
CA ALA A 37 -4.88 31.86 8.46
C ALA A 37 -3.86 31.16 9.37
N VAL A 38 -3.30 31.87 10.35
CA VAL A 38 -2.45 31.25 11.37
C VAL A 38 -3.35 30.32 12.16
N ASN A 39 -3.52 29.09 11.67
CA ASN A 39 -4.25 28.05 12.38
C ASN A 39 -3.39 27.69 13.58
N THR A 40 -3.79 28.16 14.75
CA THR A 40 -3.18 27.72 16.01
C THR A 40 -3.41 26.22 16.15
N ALA A 41 -2.34 25.47 16.45
CA ALA A 41 -2.49 24.04 16.73
C ALA A 41 -3.45 23.86 17.92
N PRO A 42 -4.41 22.91 17.84
CA PRO A 42 -5.27 22.64 18.97
C PRO A 42 -4.44 22.12 20.16
N ASP A 43 -4.90 22.39 21.38
CA ASP A 43 -4.25 21.89 22.59
C ASP A 43 -4.33 20.37 22.71
N THR A 44 -5.39 19.78 22.14
CA THR A 44 -5.65 18.36 22.12
C THR A 44 -6.13 17.86 20.75
N VAL A 45 -5.80 16.62 20.43
CA VAL A 45 -6.23 15.91 19.21
C VAL A 45 -6.93 14.62 19.65
N PRO A 46 -8.25 14.47 19.43
CA PRO A 46 -8.92 13.20 19.69
C PRO A 46 -8.47 12.18 18.66
N LEU A 47 -8.28 10.93 19.09
CA LEU A 47 -7.80 9.81 18.30
C LEU A 47 -8.74 8.63 18.48
N LYS A 48 -8.95 7.87 17.41
CA LYS A 48 -9.77 6.66 17.43
C LYS A 48 -9.02 5.48 16.81
N TRP A 49 -9.52 4.28 17.05
CA TRP A 49 -9.18 3.13 16.21
C TRP A 49 -9.76 3.34 14.81
N LEU A 50 -9.06 2.83 13.79
CA LEU A 50 -9.51 2.91 12.41
C LEU A 50 -10.82 2.15 12.21
N GLU A 51 -10.83 0.89 12.64
CA GLU A 51 -12.03 0.07 12.84
C GLU A 51 -12.58 0.24 14.28
N ASP A 52 -13.17 -0.82 14.83
CA ASP A 52 -13.58 -0.87 16.23
C ASP A 52 -12.41 -1.12 17.19
N THR A 53 -12.68 -1.02 18.49
CA THR A 53 -11.68 -1.34 19.53
C THR A 53 -11.21 -2.79 19.36
N PRO A 54 -9.89 -3.04 19.24
CA PRO A 54 -9.38 -4.37 18.96
C PRO A 54 -9.55 -5.30 20.17
N GLY A 55 -9.72 -6.60 19.91
CA GLY A 55 -9.81 -7.60 20.98
C GLY A 55 -8.49 -7.90 21.69
N THR A 56 -7.37 -7.44 21.15
CA THR A 56 -6.02 -7.63 21.72
C THR A 56 -5.16 -6.41 21.39
N ASN A 57 -4.44 -5.89 22.38
CA ASN A 57 -3.49 -4.80 22.16
C ASN A 57 -2.12 -5.38 21.74
N VAL A 58 -1.67 -5.04 20.55
CA VAL A 58 -0.36 -5.40 20.01
C VAL A 58 0.58 -4.19 19.87
N GLY A 59 0.19 -3.05 20.43
CA GLY A 59 0.79 -1.76 20.13
C GLY A 59 0.31 -1.20 18.80
N SER A 60 0.54 0.08 18.58
CA SER A 60 0.14 0.79 17.36
C SER A 60 1.09 1.95 17.10
N THR A 61 1.32 2.29 15.83
CA THR A 61 2.03 3.51 15.42
C THR A 61 1.16 4.31 14.47
N TRP A 62 1.09 5.63 14.66
CA TRP A 62 0.33 6.53 13.79
C TRP A 62 1.01 7.89 13.69
N GLY A 63 0.62 8.66 12.68
CA GLY A 63 1.04 10.05 12.51
C GLY A 63 -0.08 11.06 12.78
N VAL A 64 0.33 12.27 13.16
CA VAL A 64 -0.53 13.43 13.40
C VAL A 64 0.09 14.65 12.72
N PRO A 65 -0.66 15.35 11.83
CA PRO A 65 -0.16 16.56 11.18
C PRO A 65 -0.33 17.80 12.07
N TRP A 66 0.48 18.83 11.82
CA TRP A 66 0.38 20.11 12.53
C TRP A 66 0.47 21.30 11.58
N PRO A 67 -0.27 22.39 11.84
CA PRO A 67 -0.14 23.62 11.06
C PRO A 67 1.27 24.21 11.10
N GLN A 68 1.65 24.90 10.03
CA GLN A 68 2.94 25.59 9.93
C GLN A 68 3.15 26.58 11.07
N GLY A 69 4.35 26.55 11.67
CA GLY A 69 4.75 27.42 12.77
C GLY A 69 4.10 27.12 14.12
N ALA A 70 3.17 26.17 14.18
CA ALA A 70 2.33 26.00 15.37
C ALA A 70 2.93 25.09 16.46
N VAL A 71 3.78 24.12 16.07
CA VAL A 71 4.36 23.15 17.01
C VAL A 71 5.88 23.04 16.81
N PRO A 72 6.69 23.45 17.80
CA PRO A 72 8.14 23.26 17.78
C PRO A 72 8.56 21.79 17.63
N ALA A 73 9.70 21.54 16.97
CA ALA A 73 10.21 20.20 16.67
C ALA A 73 10.45 19.29 17.89
N ASP A 74 10.76 19.90 19.04
CA ASP A 74 11.07 19.23 20.32
C ASP A 74 9.87 19.20 21.28
N SER A 75 8.67 19.56 20.81
CA SER A 75 7.46 19.58 21.64
C SER A 75 7.17 18.21 22.26
N PRO A 76 6.91 18.14 23.58
CA PRO A 76 6.50 16.90 24.21
C PRO A 76 5.03 16.59 23.91
N PHE A 77 4.69 15.30 23.96
CA PHE A 77 3.32 14.84 23.82
C PHE A 77 2.92 13.86 24.92
N ALA A 78 1.65 13.94 25.32
CA ALA A 78 1.02 13.06 26.29
C ALA A 78 -0.24 12.43 25.68
N LEU A 79 -0.56 11.21 26.10
CA LEU A 79 -1.75 10.49 25.67
C LEU A 79 -2.64 10.19 26.88
N THR A 80 -3.94 10.41 26.74
CA THR A 80 -4.95 10.02 27.73
C THR A 80 -5.98 9.10 27.10
N SER A 81 -6.49 8.13 27.86
CA SER A 81 -7.59 7.26 27.44
C SER A 81 -8.94 7.99 27.49
N ALA A 82 -9.99 7.39 26.94
CA ALA A 82 -11.36 7.90 27.02
C ALA A 82 -11.82 8.12 28.48
N GLU A 83 -11.31 7.31 29.41
CA GLU A 83 -11.59 7.37 30.84
C GLU A 83 -10.75 8.43 31.58
N GLY A 84 -9.92 9.21 30.86
CA GLY A 84 -9.05 10.23 31.45
C GLY A 84 -7.78 9.67 32.09
N THR A 85 -7.47 8.39 31.90
CA THR A 85 -6.25 7.77 32.45
C THR A 85 -5.05 8.14 31.58
N ALA A 86 -3.94 8.55 32.19
CA ALA A 86 -2.71 8.83 31.46
C ALA A 86 -2.09 7.53 30.91
N VAL A 87 -1.76 7.53 29.62
CA VAL A 87 -1.21 6.38 28.88
C VAL A 87 0.19 6.73 28.39
N PRO A 88 1.20 5.84 28.56
CA PRO A 88 2.52 6.09 28.01
C PRO A 88 2.48 6.17 26.47
N VAL A 89 3.18 7.16 25.91
CA VAL A 89 3.32 7.35 24.47
C VAL A 89 4.75 7.74 24.14
N GLN A 90 5.27 7.23 23.03
CA GLN A 90 6.55 7.66 22.47
C GLN A 90 6.27 8.48 21.21
N SER A 91 6.93 9.63 21.06
CA SER A 91 6.72 10.55 19.94
C SER A 91 8.03 10.90 19.24
N TRP A 92 8.01 11.08 17.92
CA TRP A 92 9.15 11.57 17.14
C TRP A 92 8.68 12.31 15.89
N PRO A 93 9.48 13.25 15.35
CA PRO A 93 9.17 13.92 14.10
C PRO A 93 9.30 12.95 12.90
N ILE A 94 8.41 13.08 11.93
CA ILE A 94 8.51 12.38 10.63
C ILE A 94 8.39 13.33 9.43
N GLY A 95 8.05 14.60 9.66
CA GLY A 95 8.05 15.64 8.64
C GLY A 95 8.11 17.04 9.26
N TYR A 96 8.78 17.96 8.57
CA TYR A 96 9.00 19.33 9.02
C TYR A 96 8.51 20.33 7.97
N TRP A 97 8.04 21.47 8.45
CA TRP A 97 7.85 22.66 7.62
C TRP A 97 9.21 23.33 7.33
N PRO A 98 9.31 24.20 6.31
CA PRO A 98 10.55 24.92 5.99
C PRO A 98 11.07 25.81 7.14
N ASP A 99 10.17 26.32 7.99
CA ASP A 99 10.52 27.07 9.21
C ASP A 99 11.07 26.19 10.35
N GLY A 100 11.06 24.87 10.16
CA GLY A 100 11.54 23.86 11.10
C GLY A 100 10.56 23.41 12.16
N SER A 101 9.33 23.94 12.17
CA SER A 101 8.22 23.41 12.97
C SER A 101 7.78 22.02 12.48
N LEU A 102 7.09 21.27 13.33
CA LEU A 102 6.57 19.96 12.96
C LEU A 102 5.48 20.12 11.88
N LYS A 103 5.67 19.43 10.75
CA LYS A 103 4.59 19.18 9.78
C LYS A 103 3.85 17.90 10.14
N TRP A 104 4.59 16.87 10.56
CA TRP A 104 4.05 15.60 11.03
C TRP A 104 4.89 15.05 12.19
N SER A 105 4.20 14.61 13.25
CA SER A 105 4.78 13.76 14.29
C SER A 105 4.21 12.35 14.19
N ALA A 106 5.03 11.36 14.55
CA ALA A 106 4.61 9.99 14.75
C ALA A 106 4.56 9.67 16.24
N HIS A 107 3.68 8.74 16.60
CA HIS A 107 3.43 8.32 17.96
C HIS A 107 3.31 6.79 18.03
N ALA A 108 3.76 6.19 19.12
CA ALA A 108 3.62 4.76 19.38
C ALA A 108 2.95 4.50 20.73
N LEU A 109 1.95 3.60 20.71
CA LEU A 109 1.26 3.06 21.87
C LEU A 109 1.91 1.71 22.26
N PRO A 110 2.26 1.48 23.53
CA PRO A 110 2.74 0.19 23.99
C PRO A 110 1.62 -0.87 24.00
N ALA A 111 1.99 -2.14 23.82
CA ALA A 111 1.04 -3.25 23.92
C ALA A 111 0.57 -3.49 25.37
N SER A 112 1.33 -3.04 26.38
CA SER A 112 0.90 -3.04 27.78
C SER A 112 -0.12 -1.95 28.14
N ALA A 113 -0.44 -1.03 27.22
CA ALA A 113 -1.47 -0.04 27.50
C ALA A 113 -2.84 -0.72 27.64
N PRO A 114 -3.66 -0.33 28.63
CA PRO A 114 -5.06 -0.74 28.68
C PRO A 114 -5.77 -0.34 27.39
N LEU A 115 -6.58 -1.25 26.84
CA LEU A 115 -7.43 -0.92 25.70
C LEU A 115 -8.48 0.10 26.11
N SER A 116 -8.54 1.20 25.37
CA SER A 116 -9.60 2.20 25.47
C SER A 116 -10.25 2.38 24.10
N SER A 117 -11.50 2.85 24.09
CA SER A 117 -12.27 3.07 22.86
C SER A 117 -11.74 4.23 22.03
N SER A 118 -11.07 5.18 22.67
CA SER A 118 -10.44 6.35 22.05
C SER A 118 -9.29 6.85 22.91
N TYR A 119 -8.47 7.72 22.34
CA TYR A 119 -7.39 8.40 23.04
C TYR A 119 -7.42 9.89 22.73
N THR A 120 -6.76 10.69 23.55
CA THR A 120 -6.53 12.12 23.29
C THR A 120 -5.04 12.40 23.39
N LEU A 121 -4.46 12.95 22.32
CA LEU A 121 -3.09 13.43 22.30
C LEU A 121 -3.06 14.90 22.70
N SER A 122 -2.21 15.27 23.65
CA SER A 122 -2.01 16.67 24.06
C SER A 122 -0.53 17.07 23.98
N ARG A 123 -0.27 18.37 23.86
CA ARG A 123 1.08 18.95 23.76
C ARG A 123 1.72 19.19 25.13
N SER A 124 1.82 18.13 25.92
CA SER A 124 2.37 18.17 27.29
C SER A 124 3.28 16.96 27.55
N ALA A 125 3.98 16.95 28.69
CA ALA A 125 4.83 15.82 29.04
C ALA A 125 4.01 14.54 29.29
N GLY A 126 4.32 13.48 28.53
CA GLY A 126 3.63 12.18 28.63
C GLY A 126 3.90 11.41 29.92
N ALA A 127 3.05 10.42 30.19
CA ALA A 127 3.25 9.49 31.30
C ALA A 127 4.52 8.64 31.10
N PRO A 128 5.25 8.31 32.17
CA PRO A 128 6.45 7.48 32.07
C PRO A 128 6.08 6.05 31.63
N VAL A 129 6.95 5.45 30.82
CA VAL A 129 6.82 4.05 30.45
C VAL A 129 7.30 3.17 31.61
N THR A 130 6.39 2.41 32.22
CA THR A 130 6.70 1.54 33.37
C THR A 130 7.47 0.28 32.97
N THR A 131 7.17 -0.28 31.80
CA THR A 131 7.84 -1.46 31.22
C THR A 131 8.44 -1.06 29.88
N ALA A 132 9.68 -0.58 29.88
CA ALA A 132 10.31 -0.09 28.67
C ALA A 132 10.86 -1.23 27.79
N VAL A 133 10.84 -1.02 26.47
CA VAL A 133 11.66 -1.81 25.55
C VAL A 133 13.13 -1.50 25.80
N THR A 134 13.96 -2.54 25.85
CA THR A 134 15.41 -2.39 25.97
C THR A 134 16.11 -3.07 24.79
N VAL A 135 17.21 -2.46 24.33
CA VAL A 135 18.01 -2.96 23.21
C VAL A 135 19.46 -3.04 23.67
N ALA A 136 20.01 -4.26 23.73
CA ALA A 136 21.40 -4.53 24.07
C ALA A 136 22.15 -5.09 22.85
N GLU A 137 23.24 -4.44 22.46
CA GLU A 137 24.06 -4.86 21.33
C GLU A 137 25.33 -5.57 21.80
N LYS A 138 25.63 -6.69 21.16
CA LYS A 138 26.89 -7.43 21.28
C LYS A 138 27.49 -7.61 19.88
N HIS A 139 28.71 -8.12 19.83
CA HIS A 139 29.44 -8.34 18.56
C HIS A 139 28.63 -9.19 17.56
N ASP A 140 28.00 -10.28 18.01
CA ASP A 140 27.30 -11.23 17.12
C ASP A 140 25.77 -11.16 17.18
N THR A 141 25.22 -10.42 18.14
CA THR A 141 23.77 -10.41 18.41
C THR A 141 23.26 -9.05 18.85
N ILE A 142 21.99 -8.80 18.57
CA ILE A 142 21.20 -7.74 19.20
C ILE A 142 20.11 -8.40 20.03
N THR A 143 19.97 -8.04 21.29
CA THR A 143 18.90 -8.54 22.16
C THR A 143 17.90 -7.42 22.41
N VAL A 144 16.65 -7.64 22.04
CA VAL A 144 15.54 -6.72 22.34
C VAL A 144 14.62 -7.38 23.35
N ALA A 145 14.32 -6.71 24.47
CA ALA A 145 13.38 -7.18 25.45
C ALA A 145 12.18 -6.24 25.55
N THR A 146 10.97 -6.79 25.48
CA THR A 146 9.69 -6.05 25.57
C THR A 146 9.18 -5.91 27.00
N GLY A 147 9.83 -6.57 27.96
CA GLY A 147 9.33 -6.81 29.31
C GLY A 147 8.53 -8.11 29.46
N VAL A 148 8.00 -8.67 28.36
CA VAL A 148 7.32 -9.98 28.34
C VAL A 148 8.18 -11.03 27.65
N ILE A 149 8.77 -10.67 26.51
CA ILE A 149 9.64 -11.56 25.71
C ILE A 149 11.03 -10.94 25.54
N SER A 150 12.02 -11.80 25.34
CA SER A 150 13.38 -11.44 24.93
C SER A 150 13.70 -12.09 23.59
N VAL A 151 14.09 -11.27 22.62
CA VAL A 151 14.35 -11.67 21.23
C VAL A 151 15.82 -11.47 20.93
N VAL A 152 16.51 -12.55 20.57
CA VAL A 152 17.93 -12.53 20.22
C VAL A 152 18.05 -12.57 18.69
N ILE A 153 18.48 -11.46 18.11
CA ILE A 153 18.63 -11.24 16.68
C ILE A 153 20.09 -11.53 16.30
N GLY A 154 20.31 -12.31 15.24
CA GLY A 154 21.65 -12.57 14.72
C GLY A 154 22.18 -11.38 13.92
N ARG A 155 23.47 -11.07 14.01
CA ARG A 155 24.13 -10.08 13.11
C ARG A 155 24.77 -10.70 11.87
N ARG A 156 24.89 -12.03 11.85
CA ARG A 156 25.53 -12.87 10.82
C ARG A 156 24.92 -14.27 10.85
N GLY A 157 25.18 -15.05 9.80
CA GLY A 157 24.66 -16.42 9.65
C GLY A 157 23.26 -16.43 9.04
N SER A 158 22.55 -17.56 9.16
CA SER A 158 21.25 -17.74 8.51
C SER A 158 20.04 -17.39 9.37
N SER A 159 20.13 -17.53 10.70
CA SER A 159 19.02 -17.26 11.62
C SER A 159 18.87 -15.77 11.91
N LEU A 160 17.80 -15.16 11.39
CA LEU A 160 17.42 -13.76 11.63
C LEU A 160 17.14 -13.55 13.13
N ILE A 161 16.28 -14.40 13.68
CA ILE A 161 16.05 -14.50 15.13
C ILE A 161 16.61 -15.85 15.59
N ARG A 162 17.63 -15.81 16.45
CA ARG A 162 18.23 -16.99 17.07
C ARG A 162 17.30 -17.62 18.09
N SER A 163 16.65 -16.81 18.91
CA SER A 163 15.68 -17.29 19.91
C SER A 163 14.68 -16.22 20.33
N ILE A 164 13.47 -16.66 20.67
CA ILE A 164 12.47 -15.88 21.41
C ILE A 164 12.22 -16.59 22.75
N THR A 165 12.41 -15.88 23.85
CA THR A 165 12.29 -16.41 25.21
C THR A 165 11.20 -15.66 25.96
N ARG A 166 10.35 -16.39 26.69
CA ARG A 166 9.34 -15.84 27.60
C ARG A 166 9.54 -16.43 28.99
N GLY A 167 9.67 -15.60 30.03
CA GLY A 167 9.84 -16.08 31.40
C GLY A 167 11.00 -17.08 31.58
N GLY A 168 12.10 -16.91 30.85
CA GLY A 168 13.24 -17.84 30.84
C GLY A 168 13.07 -19.10 29.97
N VAL A 169 11.88 -19.35 29.43
CA VAL A 169 11.59 -20.50 28.55
C VAL A 169 11.75 -20.10 27.09
N VAL A 170 12.57 -20.83 26.33
CA VAL A 170 12.72 -20.62 24.88
C VAL A 170 11.46 -21.09 24.16
N VAL A 171 10.70 -20.18 23.58
CA VAL A 171 9.44 -20.48 22.87
C VAL A 171 9.70 -20.77 21.39
N ALA A 172 10.68 -20.08 20.78
CA ALA A 172 11.05 -20.27 19.39
C ALA A 172 12.57 -20.15 19.21
N ARG A 173 13.12 -20.82 18.20
CA ARG A 173 14.52 -20.74 17.79
C ARG A 173 14.69 -20.78 16.27
N ASP A 174 15.80 -20.22 15.82
CA ASP A 174 16.28 -20.32 14.44
C ASP A 174 15.23 -19.91 13.38
N LEU A 175 14.65 -18.73 13.54
CA LEU A 175 13.81 -18.14 12.50
C LEU A 175 14.68 -17.80 11.29
N GLN A 176 14.39 -18.43 10.15
CA GLN A 176 15.15 -18.35 8.90
C GLN A 176 14.21 -18.10 7.73
N LEU A 177 14.68 -17.35 6.73
CA LEU A 177 14.01 -17.27 5.44
C LEU A 177 14.42 -18.47 4.60
N VAL A 178 13.47 -19.07 3.92
CA VAL A 178 13.66 -20.25 3.07
C VAL A 178 13.13 -19.97 1.67
N SER A 179 13.91 -20.36 0.68
CA SER A 179 13.52 -20.28 -0.72
C SER A 179 13.80 -21.62 -1.40
N LEU A 180 12.84 -22.13 -2.16
CA LEU A 180 13.00 -23.29 -3.01
C LEU A 180 13.17 -22.77 -4.45
N ARG A 181 14.33 -22.99 -5.02
CA ARG A 181 14.67 -22.61 -6.38
C ARG A 181 14.50 -23.80 -7.32
N GLN A 182 13.92 -23.55 -8.48
CA GLN A 182 13.83 -24.50 -9.59
C GLN A 182 14.42 -23.86 -10.85
N THR A 183 15.02 -24.65 -11.74
CA THR A 183 15.70 -24.14 -12.96
C THR A 183 15.01 -24.54 -14.26
N THR A 184 13.78 -25.06 -14.15
CA THR A 184 12.93 -25.45 -15.27
C THR A 184 11.51 -25.00 -14.95
N ALA A 185 10.80 -24.49 -15.94
CA ALA A 185 9.35 -24.32 -15.84
C ALA A 185 8.67 -25.71 -15.94
N ASP A 186 7.45 -25.81 -15.42
CA ASP A 186 6.63 -27.03 -15.51
C ASP A 186 5.85 -27.02 -16.85
N ASP A 187 6.54 -26.84 -17.98
CA ASP A 187 5.94 -26.72 -19.32
C ASP A 187 5.63 -28.09 -19.99
N GLU A 188 6.11 -29.21 -19.42
CA GLU A 188 5.95 -30.58 -19.96
C GLU A 188 5.73 -31.60 -18.83
N ASP A 189 4.88 -32.62 -19.06
CA ASP A 189 4.43 -33.62 -18.07
C ASP A 189 5.55 -34.52 -17.48
N GLU A 190 6.78 -34.53 -18.03
CA GLU A 190 7.74 -35.61 -17.77
C GLU A 190 9.10 -35.20 -17.17
N ARG A 191 9.34 -33.94 -16.82
CA ARG A 191 10.66 -33.56 -16.27
C ARG A 191 10.72 -33.77 -14.76
N ARG A 192 11.69 -34.61 -14.33
CA ARG A 192 12.10 -34.74 -12.92
C ARG A 192 12.71 -33.42 -12.46
N THR A 193 11.90 -32.50 -11.96
CA THR A 193 12.35 -31.19 -11.49
C THR A 193 13.02 -31.33 -10.12
N SER A 194 14.25 -30.85 -10.00
CA SER A 194 14.97 -30.82 -8.72
C SER A 194 14.85 -29.45 -8.08
N ARG A 195 14.33 -29.39 -6.85
CA ARG A 195 14.25 -28.14 -6.07
C ARG A 195 15.48 -27.96 -5.20
N GLU A 196 16.15 -26.83 -5.35
CA GLU A 196 17.25 -26.43 -4.49
C GLU A 196 16.74 -25.54 -3.35
N ARG A 197 16.85 -26.00 -2.10
CA ARG A 197 16.58 -25.14 -0.93
C ARG A 197 17.75 -24.19 -0.66
N LEU A 198 17.49 -22.89 -0.66
CA LEU A 198 18.38 -21.82 -0.19
C LEU A 198 17.83 -21.25 1.12
N VAL A 199 18.70 -20.73 1.97
CA VAL A 199 18.33 -20.11 3.25
C VAL A 199 18.92 -18.71 3.36
N SER A 200 18.29 -17.84 4.15
CA SER A 200 18.81 -16.51 4.43
C SER A 200 20.28 -16.53 4.83
N THR A 201 21.01 -15.49 4.45
CA THR A 201 22.33 -15.13 4.96
C THR A 201 22.32 -13.64 5.28
N ILE A 202 22.56 -13.31 6.54
CA ILE A 202 22.54 -11.93 7.04
C ILE A 202 23.81 -11.21 6.57
N ARG A 203 23.64 -10.06 5.91
CA ARG A 203 24.72 -9.17 5.50
C ARG A 203 24.88 -7.98 6.43
N LYS A 204 23.77 -7.37 6.85
CA LYS A 204 23.77 -6.18 7.70
C LYS A 204 22.59 -6.17 8.65
N VAL A 205 22.81 -5.63 9.85
CA VAL A 205 21.76 -5.41 10.85
C VAL A 205 21.93 -4.02 11.44
N THR A 206 20.84 -3.25 11.44
CA THR A 206 20.78 -1.87 11.90
C THR A 206 19.64 -1.71 12.89
N VAL A 207 19.89 -1.12 14.05
CA VAL A 207 18.82 -0.64 14.95
C VAL A 207 18.36 0.71 14.42
N GLU A 208 17.21 0.74 13.74
CA GLU A 208 16.65 1.98 13.15
C GLU A 208 15.97 2.85 14.21
N GLN A 209 15.38 2.24 15.25
CA GLN A 209 14.78 2.97 16.35
C GLN A 209 15.07 2.32 17.70
N ARG A 210 15.40 3.16 18.69
CA ARG A 210 15.61 2.79 20.09
C ARG A 210 14.80 3.71 20.99
N GLY A 211 13.57 3.31 21.30
CA GLY A 211 12.72 4.05 22.22
C GLY A 211 12.13 3.16 23.32
N PRO A 212 11.61 3.76 24.39
CA PRO A 212 11.08 3.03 25.53
C PRO A 212 9.76 2.31 25.22
N VAL A 213 9.00 2.74 24.19
CA VAL A 213 7.76 2.07 23.77
C VAL A 213 8.02 1.14 22.59
N ARG A 214 8.84 1.55 21.61
CA ARG A 214 9.03 0.81 20.36
C ARG A 214 10.51 0.74 19.97
N ALA A 215 10.93 -0.44 19.52
CA ALA A 215 12.22 -0.65 18.86
C ALA A 215 12.01 -1.28 17.48
N VAL A 216 12.84 -0.86 16.52
CA VAL A 216 12.83 -1.36 15.14
C VAL A 216 14.23 -1.81 14.76
N VAL A 217 14.36 -3.05 14.29
CA VAL A 217 15.62 -3.62 13.82
C VAL A 217 15.48 -4.05 12.37
N ARG A 218 16.27 -3.45 11.48
CA ARG A 218 16.37 -3.79 10.06
C ARG A 218 17.48 -4.82 9.84
N ILE A 219 17.18 -5.84 9.06
CA ILE A 219 18.07 -6.94 8.68
C ILE A 219 18.09 -7.01 7.15
N GLU A 220 19.28 -6.95 6.57
CA GLU A 220 19.48 -7.03 5.12
C GLU A 220 20.31 -8.27 4.79
N GLY A 221 19.98 -8.95 3.71
CA GLY A 221 20.64 -10.19 3.32
C GLY A 221 20.28 -10.68 1.93
N ASP A 222 20.51 -11.96 1.69
CA ASP A 222 20.17 -12.71 0.47
C ASP A 222 19.95 -14.19 0.83
N HIS A 223 19.45 -15.01 -0.11
CA HIS A 223 19.28 -16.45 0.08
C HIS A 223 20.43 -17.21 -0.58
N ARG A 224 21.12 -18.08 0.18
CA ARG A 224 22.34 -18.78 -0.29
C ARG A 224 22.29 -20.30 -0.20
N ARG A 225 22.95 -20.94 -1.17
CA ARG A 225 23.41 -22.33 -1.13
C ARG A 225 24.53 -22.55 -2.16
N ARG A 226 25.60 -23.26 -1.76
CA ARG A 226 26.68 -23.75 -2.67
C ARG A 226 27.18 -22.69 -3.68
N GLY A 227 27.35 -21.44 -3.24
CA GLY A 227 27.83 -20.35 -4.09
C GLY A 227 26.76 -19.59 -4.87
N ARG A 228 25.52 -20.09 -5.00
CA ARG A 228 24.38 -19.29 -5.48
C ARG A 228 23.87 -18.39 -4.36
N SER A 229 23.65 -17.13 -4.68
CA SER A 229 23.05 -16.10 -3.83
C SER A 229 21.97 -15.39 -4.63
N TRP A 230 20.71 -15.42 -4.22
CA TRP A 230 19.59 -14.81 -4.94
C TRP A 230 18.53 -14.24 -3.99
N LEU A 231 17.58 -13.48 -4.52
CA LEU A 231 16.49 -12.82 -3.79
C LEU A 231 17.00 -12.04 -2.57
N PRO A 232 17.64 -10.88 -2.80
CA PRO A 232 17.99 -9.95 -1.73
C PRO A 232 16.75 -9.66 -0.88
N PHE A 233 16.93 -9.59 0.44
CA PHE A 233 15.83 -9.33 1.36
C PHE A 233 16.14 -8.16 2.28
N ILE A 234 15.07 -7.49 2.70
CA ILE A 234 15.02 -6.52 3.78
C ILE A 234 13.93 -7.00 4.74
N VAL A 235 14.29 -7.27 5.99
CA VAL A 235 13.35 -7.65 7.05
C VAL A 235 13.41 -6.63 8.17
N ARG A 236 12.26 -6.10 8.58
CA ARG A 236 12.13 -5.26 9.78
C ARG A 236 11.41 -5.99 10.88
N LEU A 237 12.00 -5.95 12.07
CA LEU A 237 11.43 -6.50 13.30
C LEU A 237 10.92 -5.33 14.15
N TYR A 238 9.63 -5.32 14.43
CA TYR A 238 8.97 -4.34 15.27
C TYR A 238 8.63 -4.97 16.62
N LEU A 239 9.11 -4.35 17.70
CA LEU A 239 8.89 -4.79 19.06
C LEU A 239 8.36 -3.63 19.91
N TYR A 240 7.26 -3.88 20.61
CA TYR A 240 6.61 -2.90 21.48
C TYR A 240 6.73 -3.30 22.95
N ALA A 241 6.74 -2.30 23.84
CA ALA A 241 6.69 -2.49 25.28
C ALA A 241 5.43 -3.28 25.67
N GLY A 242 5.62 -4.32 26.49
CA GLY A 242 4.56 -5.23 26.90
C GLY A 242 4.12 -6.26 25.86
N ALA A 243 4.66 -6.22 24.63
CA ALA A 243 4.21 -7.12 23.59
C ALA A 243 4.75 -8.54 23.81
N GLU A 244 3.91 -9.53 23.53
CA GLU A 244 4.28 -10.94 23.49
C GLU A 244 4.64 -11.45 22.10
N HIS A 245 4.70 -10.56 21.11
CA HIS A 245 4.94 -10.92 19.72
C HIS A 245 6.03 -10.05 19.08
N VAL A 246 6.49 -10.50 17.93
CA VAL A 246 7.31 -9.73 17.00
C VAL A 246 6.54 -9.60 15.69
N ARG A 247 6.30 -8.36 15.24
CA ARG A 247 5.82 -8.09 13.88
C ARG A 247 7.03 -8.05 12.95
N VAL A 248 6.94 -8.78 11.85
CA VAL A 248 8.00 -8.98 10.86
C VAL A 248 7.50 -8.49 9.52
N VAL A 249 8.09 -7.40 9.01
CA VAL A 249 7.82 -6.91 7.66
C VAL A 249 8.93 -7.46 6.76
N HIS A 250 8.59 -8.41 5.90
CA HIS A 250 9.52 -9.10 5.01
C HIS A 250 9.36 -8.61 3.57
N THR A 251 10.40 -7.98 3.04
CA THR A 251 10.51 -7.58 1.64
C THR A 251 11.59 -8.43 0.97
N PHE A 252 11.33 -8.91 -0.24
CA PHE A 252 12.38 -9.39 -1.13
C PHE A 252 12.33 -8.64 -2.46
N LEU A 253 13.47 -8.61 -3.13
CA LEU A 253 13.63 -8.04 -4.46
C LEU A 253 13.90 -9.19 -5.43
N PHE A 254 13.21 -9.20 -6.57
CA PHE A 254 13.36 -10.24 -7.58
C PHE A 254 14.59 -9.93 -8.45
N ASP A 255 15.68 -10.68 -8.29
CA ASP A 255 16.97 -10.44 -8.96
C ASP A 255 17.23 -11.43 -10.12
N SER A 256 16.17 -11.87 -10.79
CA SER A 256 16.19 -12.78 -11.93
C SER A 256 15.41 -12.18 -13.10
N GLU A 257 15.77 -12.52 -14.33
CA GLU A 257 14.99 -12.18 -15.54
C GLU A 257 13.72 -13.05 -15.70
N GLY A 258 13.48 -13.99 -14.77
CA GLY A 258 12.31 -14.87 -14.78
C GLY A 258 12.37 -16.04 -15.79
N GLN A 259 13.42 -16.12 -16.61
CA GLN A 259 13.49 -17.09 -17.72
C GLN A 259 14.06 -18.48 -17.37
N LYS A 260 14.96 -18.55 -16.39
CA LYS A 260 15.76 -19.77 -16.10
C LYS A 260 15.74 -20.19 -14.65
N GLU A 261 15.22 -19.34 -13.77
CA GLU A 261 15.22 -19.55 -12.32
C GLU A 261 13.87 -19.12 -11.78
N PHE A 262 13.18 -20.06 -11.13
CA PHE A 262 11.82 -19.92 -10.67
C PHE A 262 11.73 -20.15 -9.16
N ILE A 263 10.89 -19.35 -8.50
CA ILE A 263 10.55 -19.54 -7.09
C ILE A 263 9.55 -20.68 -7.00
N ALA A 264 9.96 -21.84 -6.51
CA ALA A 264 9.11 -23.00 -6.25
C ALA A 264 8.70 -23.11 -4.76
N GLY A 265 8.90 -22.03 -4.00
CA GLY A 265 8.60 -21.93 -2.58
C GLY A 265 9.33 -20.75 -1.97
N LEU A 266 8.64 -19.90 -1.22
CA LEU A 266 9.24 -18.78 -0.49
C LEU A 266 8.56 -18.69 0.87
N GLY A 267 9.31 -18.65 1.96
CA GLY A 267 8.70 -18.70 3.28
C GLY A 267 9.63 -18.35 4.43
N VAL A 268 9.04 -18.34 5.63
CA VAL A 268 9.72 -18.14 6.90
C VAL A 268 9.53 -19.39 7.76
N ARG A 269 10.63 -19.99 8.19
CA ARG A 269 10.65 -21.21 9.01
C ARG A 269 11.20 -20.91 10.40
N VAL A 270 10.60 -21.52 11.42
CA VAL A 270 10.99 -21.37 12.82
C VAL A 270 10.86 -22.69 13.57
N GLY A 271 11.82 -22.96 14.44
CA GLY A 271 11.80 -24.11 15.35
C GLY A 271 11.04 -23.79 16.64
N VAL A 272 10.20 -24.70 17.12
CA VAL A 272 9.38 -24.57 18.33
C VAL A 272 9.64 -25.76 19.25
N PRO A 273 10.33 -25.57 20.40
CA PRO A 273 10.59 -26.65 21.33
C PRO A 273 9.31 -27.25 21.94
N MET A 274 9.16 -28.58 21.87
CA MET A 274 7.97 -29.31 22.31
C MET A 274 8.28 -30.07 23.61
N ARG A 275 7.92 -29.49 24.76
CA ARG A 275 8.32 -29.97 26.10
C ARG A 275 7.30 -30.88 26.77
N ASP A 276 6.03 -30.71 26.43
CA ASP A 276 4.92 -31.39 27.10
C ASP A 276 4.76 -32.83 26.59
N GLU A 277 3.95 -33.61 27.30
CA GLU A 277 3.49 -34.92 26.84
C GLU A 277 2.70 -34.77 25.53
N ALA A 278 2.74 -35.78 24.64
CA ALA A 278 2.12 -35.65 23.31
C ALA A 278 0.61 -35.35 23.35
N TYR A 279 -0.10 -35.72 24.41
CA TYR A 279 -1.52 -35.39 24.61
C TYR A 279 -1.77 -33.99 25.18
N ASP A 280 -0.74 -33.32 25.69
CA ASP A 280 -0.73 -31.92 26.17
C ASP A 280 -0.07 -30.95 25.16
N ARG A 281 0.41 -31.50 24.02
CA ARG A 281 0.84 -30.73 22.85
C ARG A 281 -0.32 -30.54 21.91
N HIS A 282 -0.37 -29.39 21.29
CA HIS A 282 -1.56 -28.95 20.62
C HIS A 282 -1.31 -28.09 19.39
N ILE A 283 -2.30 -28.14 18.49
CA ILE A 283 -2.31 -27.49 17.18
C ILE A 283 -3.58 -26.65 17.05
N ARG A 284 -3.44 -25.41 16.57
CA ARG A 284 -4.55 -24.59 16.08
C ARG A 284 -4.23 -24.06 14.71
N ILE A 285 -5.23 -24.00 13.86
CA ILE A 285 -5.13 -23.41 12.52
C ILE A 285 -6.46 -22.69 12.27
N SER A 286 -6.40 -21.42 11.84
CA SER A 286 -7.61 -20.66 11.51
C SER A 286 -8.15 -21.07 10.13
N GLY A 287 -9.46 -21.27 10.10
CA GLY A 287 -10.25 -21.47 8.88
C GLY A 287 -11.01 -20.20 8.50
N ASP A 288 -12.23 -20.37 8.00
CA ASP A 288 -13.13 -19.28 7.63
C ASP A 288 -13.62 -18.50 8.87
N GLY A 289 -13.59 -17.17 8.80
CA GLY A 289 -14.02 -16.30 9.90
C GLY A 289 -13.28 -16.61 11.21
N ASP A 290 -14.04 -16.94 12.25
CA ASP A 290 -13.53 -17.35 13.58
C ASP A 290 -13.35 -18.88 13.71
N GLY A 291 -13.51 -19.64 12.62
CA GLY A 291 -13.32 -21.08 12.58
C GLY A 291 -11.90 -21.50 12.95
N LEU A 292 -11.78 -22.58 13.73
CA LEU A 292 -10.49 -23.10 14.22
C LEU A 292 -10.44 -24.62 14.18
N LEU A 293 -9.39 -25.17 13.55
CA LEU A 293 -8.94 -26.52 13.86
C LEU A 293 -8.39 -26.53 15.29
N ARG A 294 -8.81 -27.50 16.11
CA ARG A 294 -8.40 -27.63 17.51
C ARG A 294 -8.05 -29.08 17.82
N GLU A 295 -6.78 -29.41 17.68
CA GLU A 295 -6.30 -30.78 17.92
C GLU A 295 -5.16 -30.83 18.93
N ALA A 296 -4.96 -32.02 19.48
CA ALA A 296 -3.75 -32.39 20.18
C ALA A 296 -2.91 -33.32 19.32
N VAL A 297 -1.59 -33.30 19.49
CA VAL A 297 -0.66 -34.20 18.76
C VAL A 297 -1.03 -35.66 19.03
N LYS A 298 -1.44 -36.00 20.25
CA LYS A 298 -2.09 -37.28 20.60
C LYS A 298 -3.51 -37.03 21.10
N GLY A 299 -4.50 -37.19 20.22
CA GLY A 299 -5.91 -37.04 20.59
C GLY A 299 -6.38 -38.12 21.58
N ILE A 300 -6.99 -37.69 22.69
CA ILE A 300 -7.67 -38.57 23.66
C ILE A 300 -9.20 -38.46 23.60
N THR A 301 -9.71 -37.69 22.64
CA THR A 301 -11.14 -37.58 22.32
C THR A 301 -11.50 -38.49 21.15
N GLY A 302 -12.80 -38.81 20.98
CA GLY A 302 -13.28 -39.65 19.87
C GLY A 302 -12.82 -41.11 19.89
N LEU A 303 -12.14 -41.56 20.95
CA LEU A 303 -11.66 -42.92 21.11
C LEU A 303 -12.80 -43.91 21.41
N ARG A 304 -12.54 -45.21 21.17
CA ARG A 304 -13.46 -46.31 21.54
C ARG A 304 -13.72 -46.42 23.05
N ARG A 305 -12.86 -45.84 23.88
CA ARG A 305 -12.96 -45.81 25.35
C ARG A 305 -12.82 -44.37 25.81
N ASP A 306 -13.60 -43.99 26.80
CA ASP A 306 -13.62 -42.64 27.34
C ASP A 306 -12.59 -42.51 28.47
N PRO A 307 -11.59 -41.63 28.38
CA PRO A 307 -10.66 -41.39 29.49
C PRO A 307 -11.32 -40.67 30.68
N GLY A 308 -12.48 -40.04 30.46
CA GLY A 308 -13.22 -39.24 31.41
C GLY A 308 -13.54 -37.86 30.84
N ALA A 309 -14.72 -37.33 31.18
CA ALA A 309 -15.19 -36.03 30.68
C ALA A 309 -14.21 -34.89 30.99
N ALA A 310 -13.66 -34.86 32.21
CA ALA A 310 -12.68 -33.84 32.62
C ALA A 310 -11.42 -33.84 31.73
N VAL A 311 -10.93 -35.03 31.34
CA VAL A 311 -9.76 -35.20 30.48
C VAL A 311 -10.05 -34.68 29.07
N ARG A 312 -11.17 -35.09 28.48
CA ARG A 312 -11.59 -34.63 27.13
C ARG A 312 -11.81 -33.13 27.07
N THR A 313 -12.50 -32.56 28.06
CA THR A 313 -12.74 -31.12 28.15
C THR A 313 -11.44 -30.34 28.34
N ALA A 314 -10.49 -30.85 29.14
CA ALA A 314 -9.17 -30.23 29.28
C ALA A 314 -8.41 -30.20 27.96
N GLN A 315 -8.35 -31.32 27.23
CA GLN A 315 -7.65 -31.39 25.94
C GLN A 315 -8.26 -30.46 24.88
N LEU A 316 -9.58 -30.44 24.73
CA LEU A 316 -10.25 -29.55 23.79
C LEU A 316 -10.04 -28.07 24.12
N ALA A 317 -9.97 -27.75 25.41
CA ALA A 317 -9.65 -26.40 25.89
C ALA A 317 -8.16 -26.07 25.83
N GLY A 318 -7.31 -27.02 25.45
CA GLY A 318 -5.88 -26.79 25.36
C GLY A 318 -5.13 -26.70 26.69
N ARG A 319 -5.74 -27.24 27.76
CA ARG A 319 -5.21 -27.20 29.13
C ARG A 319 -4.50 -28.50 29.48
N LYS A 320 -3.69 -28.47 30.54
CA LYS A 320 -3.03 -29.67 31.07
C LYS A 320 -4.07 -30.70 31.47
N LEU A 321 -3.93 -31.92 30.95
CA LEU A 321 -4.80 -33.03 31.31
C LEU A 321 -4.56 -33.43 32.78
N PRO A 322 -5.58 -33.98 33.47
CA PRO A 322 -5.40 -34.62 34.77
C PRO A 322 -4.31 -35.69 34.74
N ASP A 323 -3.77 -36.08 35.89
CA ASP A 323 -2.81 -37.18 35.98
C ASP A 323 -3.37 -38.45 35.30
N PRO A 324 -2.62 -39.10 34.37
CA PRO A 324 -3.07 -40.33 33.71
C PRO A 324 -3.51 -41.45 34.65
N ALA A 325 -3.05 -41.46 35.91
CA ALA A 325 -3.50 -42.38 36.95
C ALA A 325 -4.99 -42.21 37.31
N THR A 326 -5.58 -41.03 37.07
CA THR A 326 -6.99 -40.74 37.37
C THR A 326 -7.92 -41.01 36.19
N TRP A 327 -7.40 -41.41 35.02
CA TRP A 327 -8.21 -41.67 33.84
C TRP A 327 -8.73 -43.11 33.86
N ASP A 328 -9.70 -43.42 32.99
CA ASP A 328 -10.08 -44.80 32.74
C ASP A 328 -8.86 -45.61 32.26
N GLN A 329 -8.50 -46.65 33.03
CA GLN A 329 -7.31 -47.46 32.75
C GLN A 329 -7.38 -48.18 31.41
N ARG A 330 -8.57 -48.35 30.82
CA ARG A 330 -8.71 -48.90 29.47
C ARG A 330 -8.14 -47.95 28.41
N VAL A 331 -8.03 -46.66 28.70
CA VAL A 331 -7.34 -45.65 27.86
C VAL A 331 -5.87 -45.53 28.26
N THR A 332 -5.56 -45.29 29.54
CA THR A 332 -4.17 -45.02 30.00
C THR A 332 -3.20 -46.14 29.61
N THR A 333 -3.58 -47.40 29.84
CA THR A 333 -2.75 -48.57 29.49
C THR A 333 -2.56 -48.78 27.98
N ARG A 334 -3.31 -48.05 27.14
CA ARG A 334 -3.29 -48.14 25.67
C ARG A 334 -2.81 -46.85 25.00
N LEU A 335 -2.30 -45.87 25.75
CA LEU A 335 -1.71 -44.64 25.20
C LEU A 335 -0.66 -44.88 24.09
N PRO A 336 0.21 -45.92 24.18
CA PRO A 336 1.17 -46.23 23.13
C PRO A 336 0.52 -46.66 21.79
N LEU A 337 -0.73 -47.12 21.82
CA LEU A 337 -1.47 -47.59 20.63
C LEU A 337 -2.24 -46.45 19.92
N ILE A 338 -2.30 -45.26 20.52
CA ILE A 338 -2.95 -44.09 19.93
C ILE A 338 -1.91 -43.33 19.08
N PRO A 339 -2.18 -43.06 17.79
CA PRO A 339 -1.25 -42.35 16.93
C PRO A 339 -0.88 -40.95 17.46
N THR A 340 0.35 -40.53 17.14
CA THR A 340 0.80 -39.14 17.28
C THR A 340 0.87 -38.48 15.90
N TRP A 341 0.27 -37.31 15.76
CA TRP A 341 0.18 -36.54 14.52
C TRP A 341 1.23 -35.42 14.53
N GLY A 342 2.39 -35.67 13.92
CA GLY A 342 3.51 -34.73 13.90
C GLY A 342 3.41 -33.65 12.83
N ASP A 343 2.71 -33.92 11.72
CA ASP A 343 2.71 -33.06 10.54
C ASP A 343 1.30 -32.54 10.21
N TYR A 344 1.18 -31.24 9.93
CA TYR A 344 -0.06 -30.57 9.48
C TYR A 344 0.24 -29.57 8.37
N THR A 345 -0.63 -29.51 7.36
CA THR A 345 -0.55 -28.54 6.28
C THR A 345 -1.91 -27.90 6.06
N LEU A 346 -1.95 -26.56 6.03
CA LEU A 346 -3.04 -25.81 5.41
C LEU A 346 -2.53 -25.22 4.10
N ALA A 347 -3.16 -25.57 2.98
CA ALA A 347 -2.81 -25.05 1.66
C ALA A 347 -3.97 -24.23 1.09
N GLN A 348 -3.73 -22.94 0.84
CA GLN A 348 -4.67 -22.00 0.21
C GLN A 348 -4.12 -21.68 -1.18
N LEU A 349 -4.57 -22.46 -2.17
CA LEU A 349 -4.01 -22.42 -3.53
C LEU A 349 -4.82 -21.54 -4.50
N SER A 350 -5.99 -21.07 -4.07
CA SER A 350 -6.80 -20.05 -4.75
C SER A 350 -7.35 -19.05 -3.72
N SER A 351 -7.99 -17.97 -4.16
CA SER A 351 -8.72 -17.06 -3.27
C SER A 351 -10.02 -17.67 -2.70
N GLU A 352 -10.46 -18.82 -3.23
CA GLU A 352 -11.78 -19.40 -2.97
C GLU A 352 -11.74 -20.78 -2.28
N GLY A 353 -10.55 -21.34 -2.03
CA GLY A 353 -10.43 -22.65 -1.42
C GLY A 353 -9.12 -22.91 -0.68
N TYR A 354 -9.23 -23.50 0.52
CA TYR A 354 -8.12 -24.15 1.21
C TYR A 354 -8.45 -25.58 1.60
N THR A 355 -7.40 -26.37 1.79
CA THR A 355 -7.47 -27.71 2.37
C THR A 355 -6.57 -27.81 3.59
N ILE A 356 -6.96 -28.66 4.54
CA ILE A 356 -6.12 -29.05 5.68
C ILE A 356 -5.90 -30.55 5.62
N ARG A 357 -4.64 -30.95 5.77
CA ARG A 357 -4.24 -32.36 5.87
C ARG A 357 -3.26 -32.56 7.01
N LYS A 358 -3.25 -33.75 7.59
CA LYS A 358 -2.32 -34.14 8.65
C LYS A 358 -1.71 -35.51 8.42
N ARG A 359 -0.60 -35.78 9.09
CA ARG A 359 0.05 -37.09 9.05
C ARG A 359 0.78 -37.37 10.35
N THR A 360 0.94 -38.66 10.65
CA THR A 360 1.75 -39.11 11.78
C THR A 360 3.20 -38.65 11.67
N LYS A 361 3.92 -39.08 10.63
CA LYS A 361 5.28 -38.64 10.29
C LYS A 361 5.64 -38.95 8.83
N ALA A 362 6.77 -38.44 8.35
CA ALA A 362 7.34 -38.77 7.05
C ALA A 362 7.41 -40.30 6.78
N GLY A 363 7.11 -40.70 5.55
CA GLY A 363 7.02 -42.12 5.14
C GLY A 363 5.63 -42.73 5.26
N HIS A 364 4.65 -42.01 5.82
CA HIS A 364 3.24 -42.43 5.86
C HIS A 364 2.35 -41.57 4.96
N ALA A 365 1.10 -41.99 4.78
CA ALA A 365 0.10 -41.24 4.01
C ALA A 365 -0.38 -40.00 4.77
N TRP A 366 -0.70 -38.94 4.02
CA TRP A 366 -1.47 -37.82 4.54
C TRP A 366 -2.94 -38.21 4.66
N ILE A 367 -3.62 -37.65 5.65
CA ILE A 367 -5.05 -37.80 5.90
C ILE A 367 -5.66 -36.41 5.75
N ASP A 368 -6.67 -36.31 4.89
CA ASP A 368 -7.45 -35.09 4.73
C ASP A 368 -8.23 -34.85 6.02
N VAL A 369 -8.14 -33.62 6.53
CA VAL A 369 -8.78 -33.20 7.77
C VAL A 369 -10.09 -32.49 7.45
N ASP A 370 -10.01 -31.40 6.68
CA ASP A 370 -11.15 -30.57 6.30
C ASP A 370 -10.78 -29.63 5.15
N ALA A 371 -11.75 -28.89 4.62
CA ALA A 371 -11.57 -27.85 3.62
C ALA A 371 -12.50 -26.66 3.90
N GLY A 372 -12.19 -25.51 3.32
CA GLY A 372 -13.02 -24.30 3.42
C GLY A 372 -12.67 -23.30 2.32
N GLN A 373 -13.10 -22.04 2.46
CA GLN A 373 -12.94 -21.04 1.40
C GLN A 373 -11.70 -20.16 1.63
N ARG A 374 -11.67 -19.41 2.73
CA ARG A 374 -10.68 -18.35 2.99
C ARG A 374 -10.11 -18.45 4.40
N ALA A 375 -8.99 -19.14 4.51
CA ALA A 375 -8.31 -19.33 5.78
C ALA A 375 -7.82 -17.98 6.35
N GLY A 376 -7.99 -17.79 7.66
CA GLY A 376 -7.54 -16.59 8.36
C GLY A 376 -6.02 -16.42 8.47
N GLY A 377 -5.21 -17.36 7.97
CA GLY A 377 -3.75 -17.22 7.89
C GLY A 377 -3.00 -17.29 9.22
N PHE A 378 -3.58 -17.90 10.25
CA PHE A 378 -2.98 -18.05 11.58
C PHE A 378 -2.85 -19.53 11.97
N GLY A 379 -1.74 -19.89 12.61
CA GLY A 379 -1.53 -21.18 13.23
C GLY A 379 -0.85 -21.08 14.59
N TYR A 380 -0.94 -22.16 15.34
CA TYR A 380 -0.27 -22.35 16.62
C TYR A 380 0.27 -23.77 16.73
N VAL A 381 1.49 -23.89 17.27
CA VAL A 381 2.06 -25.15 17.74
C VAL A 381 2.75 -24.95 19.09
N GLY A 382 2.52 -25.87 20.02
CA GLY A 382 3.11 -25.85 21.35
C GLY A 382 2.34 -26.72 22.31
N GLY A 383 2.34 -26.38 23.59
CA GLY A 383 1.62 -27.14 24.61
C GLY A 383 1.22 -26.29 25.81
N VAL A 384 1.10 -26.93 26.96
CA VAL A 384 0.68 -26.29 28.21
C VAL A 384 1.84 -25.54 28.89
N SER A 385 3.08 -25.82 28.47
CA SER A 385 4.30 -25.13 28.93
C SER A 385 4.81 -24.06 27.95
N GLY A 386 3.97 -23.65 27.00
CA GLY A 386 4.26 -22.58 26.03
C GLY A 386 4.22 -23.04 24.57
N GLY A 387 4.22 -22.06 23.66
CA GLY A 387 4.15 -22.33 22.24
C GLY A 387 4.16 -21.07 21.40
N LEU A 388 4.22 -21.26 20.08
CA LEU A 388 4.30 -20.18 19.12
C LEU A 388 3.00 -20.09 18.33
N GLY A 389 2.32 -18.94 18.42
CA GLY A 389 1.36 -18.50 17.42
C GLY A 389 2.10 -17.82 16.27
N PHE A 390 1.67 -18.02 15.04
CA PHE A 390 2.31 -17.46 13.86
C PHE A 390 1.27 -17.20 12.78
N GLY A 391 1.38 -16.06 12.09
CA GLY A 391 0.42 -15.72 11.05
C GLY A 391 0.96 -14.79 9.99
N MET A 392 0.25 -14.78 8.87
CA MET A 392 0.52 -13.96 7.69
C MET A 392 -0.70 -13.09 7.39
N ARG A 393 -0.48 -11.78 7.33
CA ARG A 393 -1.51 -10.82 6.91
C ARG A 393 -1.85 -11.07 5.43
N ASP A 394 -3.12 -10.91 5.09
CA ASP A 394 -3.65 -11.08 3.72
C ASP A 394 -3.42 -12.49 3.13
N PHE A 395 -3.43 -13.52 3.97
CA PHE A 395 -3.02 -14.88 3.60
C PHE A 395 -3.73 -15.44 2.36
N TRP A 396 -5.06 -15.41 2.33
CA TRP A 396 -5.82 -15.90 1.18
C TRP A 396 -5.87 -14.90 0.04
N GLN A 397 -5.81 -13.60 0.32
CA GLN A 397 -5.73 -12.56 -0.71
C GLN A 397 -4.40 -12.64 -1.49
N LYS A 398 -3.33 -13.13 -0.88
CA LYS A 398 -1.99 -13.28 -1.49
C LYS A 398 -1.67 -14.73 -1.86
N TYR A 399 -2.70 -15.54 -2.16
CA TYR A 399 -2.51 -16.92 -2.62
C TYR A 399 -1.55 -17.00 -3.83
N PRO A 400 -0.87 -18.14 -4.08
CA PRO A 400 -0.93 -19.38 -3.31
C PRO A 400 -0.06 -19.31 -2.04
N ALA A 401 -0.68 -19.51 -0.88
CA ALA A 401 -0.04 -19.45 0.43
C ALA A 401 -0.23 -20.76 1.20
N GLN A 402 0.68 -21.06 2.12
CA GLN A 402 0.63 -22.32 2.87
C GLN A 402 1.19 -22.19 4.29
N LEU A 403 0.61 -22.94 5.22
CA LEU A 403 1.06 -23.09 6.58
C LEU A 403 1.44 -24.54 6.84
N ASP A 404 2.68 -24.75 7.28
CA ASP A 404 3.18 -26.08 7.63
C ASP A 404 3.57 -26.16 9.11
N ILE A 405 3.19 -27.27 9.75
CA ILE A 405 3.76 -27.75 11.01
C ILE A 405 4.36 -29.13 10.73
N ARG A 406 5.60 -29.36 11.17
CA ARG A 406 6.30 -30.64 10.99
C ARG A 406 6.92 -31.10 12.30
N GLY A 407 6.88 -32.41 12.57
CA GLY A 407 7.55 -33.01 13.73
C GLY A 407 7.04 -32.56 15.11
N ALA A 408 5.76 -32.21 15.24
CA ALA A 408 5.16 -31.81 16.53
C ALA A 408 5.13 -32.94 17.59
N ASP A 409 5.32 -34.19 17.17
CA ASP A 409 5.51 -35.38 18.00
C ASP A 409 6.95 -35.56 18.52
N THR A 410 7.91 -34.78 18.01
CA THR A 410 9.33 -34.85 18.41
C THR A 410 9.67 -33.83 19.50
N ALA A 411 10.95 -33.65 19.83
CA ALA A 411 11.39 -32.64 20.81
C ALA A 411 11.29 -31.19 20.27
N GLU A 412 11.17 -31.00 18.96
CA GLU A 412 11.05 -29.70 18.32
C GLU A 412 10.18 -29.79 17.06
N ALA A 413 9.13 -28.98 17.00
CA ALA A 413 8.35 -28.80 15.79
C ALA A 413 9.00 -27.74 14.89
N GLN A 414 8.78 -27.85 13.59
CA GLN A 414 9.03 -26.75 12.64
C GLN A 414 7.71 -26.16 12.19
N ALA A 415 7.53 -24.86 12.42
CA ALA A 415 6.45 -24.07 11.81
C ALA A 415 7.01 -23.33 10.58
N THR A 416 6.32 -23.37 9.45
CA THR A 416 6.68 -22.61 8.25
C THR A 416 5.47 -21.87 7.70
N LEU A 417 5.62 -20.56 7.48
CA LEU A 417 4.70 -19.74 6.68
C LEU A 417 5.28 -19.61 5.28
N TRP A 418 4.60 -20.16 4.29
CA TRP A 418 4.95 -20.04 2.88
C TRP A 418 4.18 -18.87 2.26
N LEU A 419 4.92 -17.85 1.87
CA LEU A 419 4.45 -16.70 1.09
C LEU A 419 4.13 -17.13 -0.35
N TRP A 420 4.89 -18.10 -0.86
CA TRP A 420 4.57 -18.87 -2.07
C TRP A 420 4.59 -20.35 -1.71
N SER A 421 3.44 -21.02 -1.85
CA SER A 421 3.28 -22.43 -1.53
C SER A 421 4.14 -23.32 -2.45
N PRO A 422 4.90 -24.29 -1.90
CA PRO A 422 5.55 -25.32 -2.71
C PRO A 422 4.59 -26.25 -3.47
N GLU A 423 3.32 -26.27 -3.11
CA GLU A 423 2.28 -27.08 -3.74
C GLU A 423 1.68 -26.40 -4.99
N ALA A 424 1.92 -25.09 -5.16
CA ALA A 424 1.50 -24.35 -6.36
C ALA A 424 2.42 -24.57 -7.58
N GLY A 425 3.59 -25.17 -7.38
CA GLY A 425 4.60 -25.28 -8.44
C GLY A 425 5.55 -24.07 -8.51
N PRO A 426 6.44 -24.02 -9.52
CA PRO A 426 7.31 -22.88 -9.76
C PRO A 426 6.50 -21.65 -10.22
N MET A 427 6.77 -20.51 -9.61
CA MET A 427 6.23 -19.21 -10.00
C MET A 427 6.79 -18.81 -11.38
N ASP A 428 5.91 -18.72 -12.37
CA ASP A 428 6.26 -18.22 -13.70
C ASP A 428 6.12 -16.68 -13.75
N THR A 429 7.20 -16.02 -14.15
CA THR A 429 7.28 -14.56 -14.30
C THR A 429 7.79 -14.16 -15.69
N ARG A 430 7.86 -15.13 -16.62
CA ARG A 430 8.22 -14.87 -18.01
C ARG A 430 7.19 -13.94 -18.64
N PHE A 431 7.62 -13.27 -19.69
CA PHE A 431 6.76 -12.41 -20.48
C PHE A 431 5.67 -13.25 -21.18
N TYR A 432 4.45 -12.70 -21.28
CA TYR A 432 3.25 -13.48 -21.63
C TYR A 432 3.11 -13.82 -23.12
N HIS A 433 3.88 -13.18 -24.01
CA HIS A 433 3.90 -13.47 -25.44
C HIS A 433 5.33 -13.39 -26.02
N ASP A 434 5.50 -13.76 -27.29
CA ASP A 434 6.81 -13.88 -27.96
C ASP A 434 7.27 -12.61 -28.70
N GLY A 435 6.62 -11.47 -28.46
CA GLY A 435 6.85 -10.21 -29.17
C GLY A 435 6.05 -10.02 -30.46
N LEU A 436 5.41 -11.07 -31.00
CA LEU A 436 4.50 -10.99 -32.16
C LEU A 436 5.10 -10.32 -33.41
N GLY A 437 6.43 -10.37 -33.58
CA GLY A 437 7.14 -9.74 -34.70
C GLY A 437 7.31 -8.21 -34.61
N GLN A 438 7.13 -7.61 -33.43
CA GLN A 438 7.29 -6.16 -33.23
C GLN A 438 8.76 -5.78 -32.94
N ASP A 439 9.62 -5.91 -33.94
CA ASP A 439 11.08 -5.75 -33.80
C ASP A 439 11.56 -4.30 -33.93
N THR A 440 10.71 -3.41 -34.47
CA THR A 440 11.02 -1.98 -34.67
C THR A 440 10.04 -1.05 -33.95
N TYR A 441 10.44 0.19 -33.67
CA TYR A 441 9.56 1.18 -33.03
C TYR A 441 8.25 1.43 -33.79
N PRO A 442 8.24 1.57 -35.14
CA PRO A 442 6.98 1.67 -35.87
C PRO A 442 6.05 0.48 -35.67
N GLU A 443 6.56 -0.75 -35.70
CA GLU A 443 5.74 -1.97 -35.48
C GLU A 443 5.19 -2.03 -34.05
N GLN A 444 5.99 -1.61 -33.07
CA GLN A 444 5.56 -1.51 -31.67
C GLN A 444 4.45 -0.49 -31.48
N LEU A 445 4.53 0.66 -32.17
CA LEU A 445 3.48 1.68 -32.16
C LEU A 445 2.20 1.21 -32.85
N GLU A 446 2.29 0.36 -33.88
CA GLU A 446 1.10 -0.29 -34.45
C GLU A 446 0.45 -1.26 -33.46
N GLY A 447 1.25 -2.00 -32.67
CA GLY A 447 0.76 -2.79 -31.54
C GLY A 447 0.02 -1.93 -30.51
N LEU A 448 0.63 -0.81 -30.09
CA LEU A 448 0.03 0.17 -29.18
C LEU A 448 -1.30 0.71 -29.70
N ASN A 449 -1.42 0.97 -31.00
CA ASN A 449 -2.65 1.50 -31.61
C ASN A 449 -3.85 0.53 -31.56
N ILE A 450 -3.62 -0.77 -31.32
CA ILE A 450 -4.70 -1.77 -31.26
C ILE A 450 -4.89 -2.42 -29.88
N THR A 451 -3.82 -2.69 -29.14
CA THR A 451 -3.91 -3.32 -27.79
C THR A 451 -3.68 -2.34 -26.65
N TYR A 452 -3.30 -1.10 -26.95
CA TYR A 452 -2.89 -0.11 -25.97
C TYR A 452 -1.64 -0.49 -25.16
N GLU A 453 -0.87 -1.50 -25.60
CA GLU A 453 0.43 -1.89 -25.02
C GLU A 453 1.59 -1.34 -25.85
N ASP A 454 2.54 -0.66 -25.18
CA ASP A 454 3.79 -0.25 -25.79
C ASP A 454 4.86 -1.34 -25.59
N HIS A 455 4.90 -2.33 -26.49
CA HIS A 455 5.85 -3.46 -26.40
C HIS A 455 7.28 -3.07 -26.79
N GLU A 456 8.31 -3.63 -26.14
CA GLU A 456 9.70 -3.60 -26.61
C GLU A 456 10.44 -4.86 -26.14
N PRO A 457 11.19 -5.56 -27.02
CA PRO A 457 11.91 -6.77 -26.64
C PRO A 457 12.82 -6.57 -25.43
N GLY A 458 12.64 -7.42 -24.41
CA GLY A 458 13.42 -7.39 -23.16
C GLY A 458 12.96 -6.35 -22.12
N PHE A 459 11.91 -5.57 -22.38
CA PHE A 459 11.36 -4.63 -21.39
C PHE A 459 10.30 -5.25 -20.46
N GLY A 460 9.65 -6.32 -20.92
CA GLY A 460 8.72 -7.14 -20.14
C GLY A 460 9.41 -8.03 -19.11
N THR A 461 10.25 -7.47 -18.22
CA THR A 461 11.06 -8.23 -17.25
C THR A 461 10.64 -7.93 -15.80
N PRO A 462 10.55 -8.97 -14.93
CA PRO A 462 10.35 -8.81 -13.49
C PRO A 462 11.63 -8.41 -12.74
N TYR A 463 12.79 -8.31 -13.41
CA TYR A 463 14.05 -8.00 -12.73
C TYR A 463 13.99 -6.64 -12.01
N GLY A 464 14.03 -6.69 -10.69
CA GLY A 464 14.06 -5.52 -9.81
C GLY A 464 12.73 -5.18 -9.15
N ILE A 465 11.62 -5.86 -9.48
CA ILE A 465 10.36 -5.70 -8.72
C ILE A 465 10.53 -6.21 -7.29
N ALA A 466 9.67 -5.77 -6.38
CA ALA A 466 9.66 -6.20 -4.98
C ALA A 466 8.28 -6.64 -4.52
N ARG A 467 8.24 -7.35 -3.38
CA ARG A 467 6.98 -7.61 -2.66
C ARG A 467 7.24 -7.63 -1.17
N THR A 468 6.33 -6.99 -0.44
CA THR A 468 6.36 -6.92 1.03
C THR A 468 5.21 -7.71 1.65
N THR A 469 5.54 -8.56 2.62
CA THR A 469 4.57 -9.34 3.40
C THR A 469 4.74 -9.10 4.90
N GLU A 470 3.63 -8.90 5.59
CA GLU A 470 3.62 -8.71 7.05
C GLU A 470 3.28 -10.03 7.75
N LEU A 471 4.13 -10.40 8.71
CA LEU A 471 4.01 -11.62 9.50
C LEU A 471 4.03 -11.28 10.99
N SER A 472 3.40 -12.12 11.80
CA SER A 472 3.39 -11.97 13.27
C SER A 472 3.75 -13.28 13.94
N PHE A 473 4.65 -13.23 14.93
CA PHE A 473 5.08 -14.38 15.73
C PHE A 473 4.82 -14.11 17.21
N PHE A 474 3.84 -14.80 17.80
CA PHE A 474 3.36 -14.64 19.17
C PHE A 474 3.97 -15.72 20.08
N ALA A 475 4.83 -15.33 21.02
CA ALA A 475 5.41 -16.25 22.00
C ALA A 475 4.50 -16.36 23.23
N LEU A 476 3.66 -17.38 23.23
CA LEU A 476 2.59 -17.57 24.21
C LEU A 476 3.07 -18.42 25.40
N ALA A 477 2.61 -18.07 26.60
CA ALA A 477 2.96 -18.77 27.85
C ALA A 477 2.42 -20.21 27.92
N ALA A 478 1.30 -20.43 27.24
CA ALA A 478 0.66 -21.72 27.07
C ALA A 478 -0.15 -21.67 25.78
N THR A 479 -0.74 -22.80 25.46
CA THR A 479 -1.80 -22.90 24.48
C THR A 479 -2.89 -21.83 24.71
N PRO A 480 -3.22 -21.00 23.70
CA PRO A 480 -4.32 -20.05 23.80
C PRO A 480 -5.66 -20.77 23.81
N SER A 481 -6.64 -20.19 24.50
CA SER A 481 -8.04 -20.58 24.37
C SER A 481 -8.53 -20.36 22.93
N SER A 482 -9.67 -20.97 22.56
CA SER A 482 -10.24 -20.77 21.22
C SER A 482 -10.61 -19.30 20.95
N VAL A 483 -11.09 -18.58 21.97
CA VAL A 483 -11.46 -17.15 21.85
C VAL A 483 -10.21 -16.30 21.62
N GLU A 484 -9.13 -16.56 22.36
CA GLU A 484 -7.86 -15.85 22.18
C GLU A 484 -7.23 -16.18 20.82
N ALA A 485 -7.24 -17.45 20.39
CA ALA A 485 -6.71 -17.84 19.08
C ALA A 485 -7.47 -17.16 17.93
N ALA A 486 -8.80 -17.04 18.01
CA ALA A 486 -9.60 -16.30 17.04
C ALA A 486 -9.29 -14.79 17.07
N ALA A 487 -9.11 -14.20 18.26
CA ALA A 487 -8.70 -12.81 18.40
C ALA A 487 -7.30 -12.52 17.80
N LEU A 488 -6.36 -13.44 17.98
CA LEU A 488 -5.04 -13.38 17.35
C LEU A 488 -5.14 -13.49 15.82
N ALA A 489 -5.98 -14.40 15.30
CA ALA A 489 -6.24 -14.51 13.86
C ALA A 489 -6.83 -13.22 13.28
N ARG A 490 -7.80 -12.59 13.96
CA ARG A 490 -8.33 -11.26 13.57
C ARG A 490 -7.27 -10.18 13.61
N THR A 491 -6.38 -10.20 14.61
CA THR A 491 -5.29 -9.24 14.75
C THR A 491 -4.25 -9.39 13.62
N VAL A 492 -3.99 -10.62 13.17
CA VAL A 492 -3.13 -10.88 11.99
C VAL A 492 -3.79 -10.35 10.72
N LYS A 493 -5.09 -10.57 10.54
CA LYS A 493 -5.85 -10.10 9.37
C LYS A 493 -5.92 -8.57 9.33
N ASN A 494 -6.30 -7.95 10.45
CA ASN A 494 -6.50 -6.51 10.60
C ASN A 494 -5.66 -5.98 11.78
N PRO A 495 -4.38 -5.64 11.57
CA PRO A 495 -3.56 -5.04 12.61
C PRO A 495 -4.20 -3.73 13.13
N PRO A 496 -4.34 -3.56 14.46
CA PRO A 496 -4.95 -2.37 15.04
C PRO A 496 -4.22 -1.07 14.66
N GLN A 497 -4.95 -0.10 14.14
CA GLN A 497 -4.41 1.19 13.70
C GLN A 497 -5.12 2.33 14.42
N ILE A 498 -4.35 3.26 15.01
CA ILE A 498 -4.89 4.51 15.57
C ILE A 498 -4.82 5.58 14.48
N VAL A 499 -5.82 6.47 14.43
CA VAL A 499 -5.89 7.52 13.41
C VAL A 499 -6.41 8.84 13.98
N ALA A 500 -5.96 9.94 13.37
CA ALA A 500 -6.50 11.28 13.61
C ALA A 500 -7.80 11.49 12.80
N PRO A 501 -8.73 12.35 13.27
CA PRO A 501 -10.00 12.57 12.61
C PRO A 501 -9.84 13.46 11.37
N PRO A 502 -10.70 13.31 10.34
CA PRO A 502 -10.68 14.12 9.12
C PRO A 502 -10.62 15.63 9.35
N ALA A 503 -11.37 16.14 10.33
CA ALA A 503 -11.36 17.57 10.67
C ALA A 503 -9.97 18.08 11.07
N HIS A 504 -9.21 17.29 11.83
CA HIS A 504 -7.85 17.66 12.22
C HIS A 504 -6.88 17.54 11.04
N LEU A 505 -7.00 16.47 10.24
CA LEU A 505 -6.19 16.26 9.04
C LEU A 505 -6.32 17.43 8.05
N ALA A 506 -7.55 17.88 7.81
CA ALA A 506 -7.83 19.02 6.93
C ALA A 506 -7.32 20.34 7.51
N ALA A 507 -7.58 20.61 8.81
CA ALA A 507 -7.19 21.86 9.45
C ALA A 507 -5.67 22.10 9.51
N ALA A 508 -4.87 21.03 9.49
CA ALA A 508 -3.41 21.14 9.48
C ALA A 508 -2.83 21.66 8.15
N GLY A 509 -3.56 21.56 7.04
CA GLY A 509 -3.11 22.06 5.73
C GLY A 509 -1.88 21.33 5.14
N ALA A 510 -1.50 20.17 5.69
CA ALA A 510 -0.25 19.49 5.37
C ALA A 510 -0.14 18.98 3.92
N PHE A 511 -1.25 18.91 3.18
CA PHE A 511 -1.28 18.49 1.77
C PHE A 511 -1.92 19.56 0.88
N GLY A 512 -1.42 20.80 0.98
CA GLY A 512 -1.75 21.90 0.06
C GLY A 512 -3.19 22.45 0.16
N GLY A 513 -3.95 22.06 1.18
CA GLY A 513 -5.33 22.52 1.37
C GLY A 513 -6.32 22.01 0.30
N LEU A 514 -6.02 20.87 -0.34
CA LEU A 514 -6.76 20.34 -1.48
C LEU A 514 -7.96 19.44 -1.10
N PHE A 515 -8.30 19.34 0.18
CA PHE A 515 -9.43 18.54 0.65
C PHE A 515 -10.08 19.18 1.88
N ALA A 516 -11.34 18.84 2.11
CA ALA A 516 -12.11 19.22 3.30
C ALA A 516 -12.91 17.99 3.77
N PRO A 517 -13.31 17.91 5.06
CA PRO A 517 -14.17 16.82 5.52
C PRO A 517 -15.43 16.67 4.64
N VAL A 518 -15.97 15.45 4.56
CA VAL A 518 -17.22 15.17 3.81
C VAL A 518 -18.32 16.13 4.27
N ASP A 519 -18.97 16.76 3.31
CA ASP A 519 -20.06 17.72 3.53
C ASP A 519 -21.22 17.41 2.59
N ARG A 520 -22.39 17.13 3.16
CA ARG A 520 -23.63 16.79 2.46
C ARG A 520 -24.75 17.80 2.75
N SER A 521 -24.37 19.01 3.18
CA SER A 521 -25.30 20.05 3.67
C SER A 521 -26.20 20.65 2.59
N THR A 522 -25.84 20.54 1.31
CA THR A 522 -26.67 20.97 0.17
C THR A 522 -26.95 19.78 -0.75
N PRO A 523 -28.06 19.81 -1.54
CA PRO A 523 -28.37 18.75 -2.49
C PRO A 523 -27.23 18.44 -3.47
N ASP A 524 -26.62 19.48 -4.07
CA ASP A 524 -25.54 19.31 -5.04
C ASP A 524 -24.29 18.68 -4.39
N ARG A 525 -23.95 19.07 -3.15
CA ARG A 525 -22.84 18.46 -2.40
C ARG A 525 -23.15 17.01 -2.05
N ALA A 526 -24.37 16.73 -1.59
CA ALA A 526 -24.80 15.37 -1.28
C ALA A 526 -24.75 14.45 -2.50
N GLU A 527 -25.15 14.92 -3.67
CA GLU A 527 -25.11 14.16 -4.91
C GLU A 527 -23.67 13.82 -5.34
N ILE A 528 -22.73 14.77 -5.24
CA ILE A 528 -21.31 14.50 -5.55
C ILE A 528 -20.74 13.46 -4.58
N GLU A 529 -21.04 13.57 -3.28
CA GLU A 529 -20.58 12.61 -2.27
C GLU A 529 -21.22 11.22 -2.47
N ASP A 530 -22.49 11.13 -2.90
CA ASP A 530 -23.13 9.86 -3.26
C ASP A 530 -22.47 9.18 -4.45
N ARG A 531 -22.03 9.96 -5.45
CA ARG A 531 -21.29 9.46 -6.61
C ARG A 531 -19.90 8.97 -6.22
N LEU A 532 -19.21 9.68 -5.32
CA LEU A 532 -17.93 9.22 -4.75
C LEU A 532 -18.09 7.89 -4.01
N ASP A 533 -19.14 7.77 -3.18
CA ASP A 533 -19.47 6.55 -2.44
C ASP A 533 -19.83 5.38 -3.39
N PHE A 534 -20.61 5.65 -4.45
CA PHE A 534 -20.94 4.67 -5.49
C PHE A 534 -19.68 4.14 -6.18
N LEU A 535 -18.81 5.04 -6.65
CA LEU A 535 -17.58 4.66 -7.35
C LEU A 535 -16.66 3.84 -6.46
N PHE A 536 -16.43 4.26 -5.22
CA PHE A 536 -15.61 3.47 -4.29
C PHE A 536 -16.22 2.09 -4.01
N ALA A 537 -17.53 2.03 -3.74
CA ALA A 537 -18.22 0.76 -3.50
C ALA A 537 -18.07 -0.18 -4.71
N TYR A 538 -18.23 0.34 -5.93
CA TYR A 538 -18.05 -0.43 -7.15
C TYR A 538 -16.66 -1.08 -7.23
N TYR A 539 -15.57 -0.33 -7.02
CA TYR A 539 -14.20 -0.91 -7.05
C TYR A 539 -13.94 -1.91 -5.94
N ARG A 540 -14.42 -1.64 -4.72
CA ARG A 540 -14.34 -2.59 -3.60
C ARG A 540 -15.03 -3.91 -3.96
N ASP A 541 -16.20 -3.83 -4.57
CA ASP A 541 -17.01 -5.00 -4.92
C ASP A 541 -16.47 -5.70 -6.20
N GLN A 542 -15.80 -4.97 -7.11
CA GLN A 542 -15.07 -5.55 -8.24
C GLN A 542 -13.86 -6.37 -7.78
N VAL A 543 -13.06 -5.92 -6.80
CA VAL A 543 -11.95 -6.73 -6.25
C VAL A 543 -12.43 -8.12 -5.84
N GLU A 544 -13.57 -8.17 -5.15
CA GLU A 544 -14.17 -9.42 -4.69
C GLU A 544 -14.74 -10.25 -5.85
N SER A 545 -15.60 -9.67 -6.70
CA SER A 545 -16.30 -10.40 -7.76
C SER A 545 -15.41 -10.79 -8.95
N ARG A 546 -14.30 -10.09 -9.16
CA ARG A 546 -13.30 -10.37 -10.20
C ARG A 546 -12.09 -11.13 -9.67
N HIS A 547 -12.06 -11.41 -8.36
CA HIS A 547 -10.98 -12.10 -7.67
C HIS A 547 -9.61 -11.47 -7.96
N TRP A 548 -9.48 -10.14 -7.80
CA TRP A 548 -8.22 -9.39 -7.92
C TRP A 548 -7.32 -9.64 -6.70
N TYR A 549 -6.97 -10.91 -6.55
CA TYR A 549 -6.20 -11.51 -5.51
C TYR A 549 -5.03 -12.25 -6.16
N GLY A 550 -4.00 -12.54 -5.38
CA GLY A 550 -2.83 -13.29 -5.82
C GLY A 550 -1.55 -12.66 -5.30
N PHE A 551 -0.49 -13.47 -5.30
CA PHE A 551 0.80 -13.09 -4.74
C PHE A 551 1.34 -11.77 -5.31
N TRP A 552 1.34 -11.63 -6.65
CA TRP A 552 1.77 -10.41 -7.33
C TRP A 552 0.65 -9.38 -7.49
N ASN A 553 -0.61 -9.79 -7.53
CA ASN A 553 -1.71 -8.96 -8.01
C ASN A 553 -2.45 -8.19 -6.90
N TYR A 554 -2.57 -8.79 -5.71
CA TYR A 554 -3.43 -8.22 -4.67
C TYR A 554 -2.97 -6.82 -4.25
N GLY A 555 -3.88 -5.86 -4.41
CA GLY A 555 -3.70 -4.45 -4.13
C GLY A 555 -4.00 -3.57 -5.34
N ASP A 556 -3.80 -4.08 -6.56
CA ASP A 556 -4.11 -3.35 -7.79
C ASP A 556 -5.57 -3.53 -8.25
N VAL A 557 -5.96 -2.73 -9.23
CA VAL A 557 -7.23 -2.81 -9.97
C VAL A 557 -6.96 -2.89 -11.48
N MET A 558 -7.96 -3.24 -12.28
CA MET A 558 -7.83 -3.20 -13.74
C MET A 558 -8.32 -1.87 -14.34
N HIS A 559 -7.82 -1.52 -15.53
CA HIS A 559 -7.90 -0.20 -16.14
C HIS A 559 -9.20 0.05 -16.94
N THR A 560 -9.65 -0.90 -17.79
CA THR A 560 -10.86 -0.70 -18.62
C THR A 560 -11.72 -1.96 -18.78
N PRO A 561 -13.06 -1.84 -18.76
CA PRO A 561 -13.95 -2.97 -19.01
C PRO A 561 -14.05 -3.36 -20.49
N ASP A 562 -14.29 -4.65 -20.72
CA ASP A 562 -14.80 -5.23 -21.95
C ASP A 562 -16.32 -5.34 -21.82
N VAL A 563 -17.03 -4.49 -22.56
CA VAL A 563 -18.49 -4.35 -22.45
C VAL A 563 -19.26 -5.51 -23.08
N ASP A 564 -18.60 -6.28 -23.95
CA ASP A 564 -19.21 -7.41 -24.65
C ASP A 564 -19.02 -8.70 -23.84
N ARG A 565 -17.84 -8.89 -23.24
CA ARG A 565 -17.54 -10.05 -22.38
C ARG A 565 -17.95 -9.87 -20.92
N HIS A 566 -18.35 -8.66 -20.53
CA HIS A 566 -18.69 -8.31 -19.15
C HIS A 566 -17.58 -8.65 -18.13
N VAL A 567 -16.32 -8.45 -18.55
CA VAL A 567 -15.10 -8.59 -17.74
C VAL A 567 -14.27 -7.33 -17.84
N TRP A 568 -13.24 -7.20 -17.00
CA TRP A 568 -12.17 -6.25 -17.28
C TRP A 568 -11.24 -6.83 -18.34
N ARG A 569 -10.59 -5.97 -19.14
CA ARG A 569 -9.74 -6.38 -20.28
C ARG A 569 -8.39 -6.96 -19.84
N TYR A 570 -8.43 -7.98 -19.00
CA TYR A 570 -7.27 -8.63 -18.37
C TYR A 570 -6.25 -9.19 -19.36
N ASP A 571 -6.66 -9.42 -20.61
CA ASP A 571 -5.91 -10.05 -21.69
C ASP A 571 -5.63 -9.12 -22.87
N VAL A 572 -5.91 -7.81 -22.76
CA VAL A 572 -5.72 -6.85 -23.86
C VAL A 572 -4.74 -5.75 -23.45
N GLY A 573 -3.45 -6.03 -23.61
CA GLY A 573 -2.37 -5.06 -23.52
C GLY A 573 -2.50 -4.08 -22.36
N GLY A 574 -2.52 -2.78 -22.68
CA GLY A 574 -2.63 -1.70 -21.69
C GLY A 574 -4.01 -1.51 -21.06
N TYR A 575 -4.97 -2.41 -21.22
CA TYR A 575 -6.27 -2.27 -20.56
C TYR A 575 -6.46 -3.19 -19.33
N ALA A 576 -5.45 -3.99 -19.01
CA ALA A 576 -5.45 -4.94 -17.89
C ALA A 576 -5.10 -4.24 -16.55
N TRP A 577 -4.02 -4.60 -15.86
CA TRP A 577 -3.66 -3.99 -14.56
C TRP A 577 -3.34 -2.51 -14.69
N ASP A 578 -3.86 -1.70 -13.78
CA ASP A 578 -3.89 -0.24 -13.89
C ASP A 578 -2.58 0.45 -13.47
N ASN A 579 -1.78 -0.16 -12.60
CA ASN A 579 -0.45 0.34 -12.22
C ASN A 579 -0.40 1.88 -11.94
N SER A 580 -1.40 2.40 -11.21
CA SER A 580 -1.51 3.82 -10.84
C SER A 580 -1.71 4.83 -12.01
N GLU A 581 -2.24 4.41 -13.15
CA GLU A 581 -2.50 5.31 -14.28
C GLU A 581 -3.56 6.36 -13.91
N LEU A 582 -3.24 7.65 -14.11
CA LEU A 582 -4.09 8.79 -13.72
C LEU A 582 -4.46 8.86 -12.22
N SER A 583 -3.60 8.33 -11.36
CA SER A 583 -3.60 8.57 -9.90
C SER A 583 -4.78 8.02 -9.07
N PRO A 584 -5.25 6.76 -9.25
CA PRO A 584 -6.22 6.17 -8.32
C PRO A 584 -5.71 6.16 -6.88
N ASP A 585 -4.40 6.03 -6.65
CA ASP A 585 -3.77 6.14 -5.32
C ASP A 585 -4.13 7.45 -4.63
N LEU A 586 -4.05 8.59 -5.34
CA LEU A 586 -4.40 9.89 -4.78
C LEU A 586 -5.89 10.01 -4.54
N TRP A 587 -6.73 9.56 -5.48
CA TRP A 587 -8.18 9.56 -5.29
C TRP A 587 -8.56 8.84 -3.98
N LEU A 588 -8.06 7.62 -3.79
CA LEU A 588 -8.37 6.80 -2.61
C LEU A 588 -7.83 7.42 -1.33
N TRP A 589 -6.59 7.91 -1.34
CA TRP A 589 -6.03 8.55 -0.15
C TRP A 589 -6.76 9.84 0.22
N PHE A 590 -7.10 10.69 -0.75
CA PHE A 590 -7.93 11.87 -0.48
C PHE A 590 -9.34 11.49 -0.02
N ALA A 591 -9.96 10.46 -0.58
CA ALA A 591 -11.26 9.96 -0.12
C ALA A 591 -11.19 9.49 1.34
N TYR A 592 -10.10 8.83 1.76
CA TYR A 592 -9.86 8.49 3.16
C TYR A 592 -9.68 9.75 4.03
N LEU A 593 -8.82 10.69 3.62
CA LEU A 593 -8.52 11.90 4.43
C LEU A 593 -9.78 12.70 4.75
N ARG A 594 -10.79 12.71 3.87
CA ARG A 594 -12.08 13.40 4.06
C ARG A 594 -13.06 12.62 4.95
N SER A 595 -13.09 11.29 4.80
CA SER A 595 -14.15 10.44 5.38
C SER A 595 -13.73 9.74 6.68
N GLY A 596 -12.44 9.44 6.84
CA GLY A 596 -11.90 8.63 7.94
C GLY A 596 -12.43 7.20 7.97
N ARG A 597 -12.91 6.68 6.82
CA ARG A 597 -13.49 5.34 6.66
C ARG A 597 -12.42 4.24 6.60
N ALA A 598 -12.64 3.16 7.35
CA ALA A 598 -11.71 2.04 7.43
C ALA A 598 -11.58 1.25 6.12
N ASP A 599 -12.69 1.03 5.41
CA ASP A 599 -12.69 0.29 4.15
C ASP A 599 -11.86 1.00 3.07
N ILE A 600 -11.99 2.32 2.95
CA ILE A 600 -11.15 3.14 2.05
C ILE A 600 -9.67 3.07 2.46
N PHE A 601 -9.37 3.20 3.77
CA PHE A 601 -7.98 3.10 4.24
C PHE A 601 -7.34 1.76 3.87
N ARG A 602 -8.02 0.64 4.10
CA ARG A 602 -7.49 -0.70 3.82
C ARG A 602 -7.34 -0.95 2.32
N PHE A 603 -8.24 -0.42 1.52
CA PHE A 603 -8.14 -0.47 0.05
C PHE A 603 -6.91 0.32 -0.43
N ALA A 604 -6.75 1.58 0.03
CA ALA A 604 -5.62 2.43 -0.32
C ALA A 604 -4.28 1.90 0.21
N GLU A 605 -4.27 1.28 1.39
CA GLU A 605 -3.10 0.58 1.96
C GLU A 605 -2.68 -0.59 1.07
N ALA A 606 -3.63 -1.42 0.62
CA ALA A 606 -3.34 -2.54 -0.27
C ALA A 606 -2.77 -2.05 -1.62
N MET A 607 -3.38 -1.01 -2.21
CA MET A 607 -2.87 -0.37 -3.43
C MET A 607 -1.46 0.17 -3.24
N THR A 608 -1.20 0.91 -2.17
CA THR A 608 0.13 1.47 -1.88
C THR A 608 1.18 0.36 -1.72
N ARG A 609 0.83 -0.76 -1.08
CA ARG A 609 1.70 -1.94 -0.89
C ARG A 609 1.90 -2.76 -2.16
N HIS A 610 1.09 -2.52 -3.18
CA HIS A 610 1.24 -3.11 -4.51
C HIS A 610 2.01 -2.18 -5.43
N THR A 611 1.47 -1.00 -5.71
CA THR A 611 1.95 -0.08 -6.74
C THR A 611 3.33 0.49 -6.42
N GLY A 612 3.67 0.62 -5.13
CA GLY A 612 5.00 1.06 -4.69
C GLY A 612 6.06 -0.04 -4.66
N GLU A 613 5.70 -1.31 -4.89
CA GLU A 613 6.59 -2.47 -4.74
C GLU A 613 6.65 -3.32 -6.02
N VAL A 614 5.51 -3.74 -6.56
CA VAL A 614 5.43 -4.64 -7.73
C VAL A 614 5.59 -3.87 -9.03
N ASP A 615 4.95 -2.70 -9.12
CA ASP A 615 4.91 -1.91 -10.36
C ASP A 615 6.13 -1.00 -10.53
N VAL A 616 7.10 -1.06 -9.60
CA VAL A 616 8.31 -0.23 -9.54
C VAL A 616 9.56 -1.11 -9.50
N TYR A 617 10.60 -0.65 -10.19
CA TYR A 617 11.91 -1.27 -10.13
C TYR A 617 12.74 -0.70 -8.97
N HIS A 618 13.32 -1.59 -8.17
CA HIS A 618 14.19 -1.29 -7.02
C HIS A 618 15.65 -1.71 -7.26
N LEU A 619 15.93 -2.38 -8.38
CA LEU A 619 17.27 -2.81 -8.81
C LEU A 619 17.51 -2.47 -10.28
N GLY A 620 18.78 -2.57 -10.69
CA GLY A 620 19.17 -2.43 -12.09
C GLY A 620 19.11 -1.01 -12.61
N LYS A 621 19.24 -0.89 -13.95
CA LYS A 621 19.32 0.39 -14.65
C LYS A 621 18.02 1.21 -14.61
N TRP A 622 16.88 0.57 -14.30
CA TRP A 622 15.57 1.20 -14.21
C TRP A 622 15.11 1.43 -12.77
N ALA A 623 15.97 1.20 -11.77
CA ALA A 623 15.65 1.47 -10.38
C ALA A 623 15.14 2.91 -10.21
N GLY A 624 13.94 3.06 -9.65
CA GLY A 624 13.24 4.32 -9.49
C GLY A 624 12.23 4.65 -10.60
N LEU A 625 12.07 3.81 -11.61
CA LEU A 625 10.98 3.88 -12.61
C LEU A 625 9.91 2.84 -12.30
N GLY A 626 8.66 3.16 -12.62
CA GLY A 626 7.57 2.20 -12.63
C GLY A 626 7.13 1.82 -14.04
N THR A 627 6.41 0.71 -14.18
CA THR A 627 5.92 0.21 -15.46
C THR A 627 4.49 0.67 -15.69
N ARG A 628 4.21 1.24 -16.86
CA ARG A 628 2.85 1.56 -17.30
C ARG A 628 1.93 0.34 -17.25
N HIS A 629 0.64 0.58 -17.04
CA HIS A 629 -0.44 -0.39 -17.04
C HIS A 629 -0.38 -1.43 -18.18
N GLY A 630 -0.69 -2.70 -17.88
CA GLY A 630 -0.46 -3.82 -18.79
C GLY A 630 -0.98 -5.18 -18.30
N VAL A 631 -0.91 -6.21 -19.15
CA VAL A 631 -1.37 -7.59 -18.83
C VAL A 631 -0.60 -8.19 -17.65
N GLN A 632 0.70 -7.90 -17.58
CA GLN A 632 1.52 -8.16 -16.39
C GLN A 632 1.97 -6.81 -15.83
N HIS A 633 2.15 -6.72 -14.52
CA HIS A 633 2.59 -5.49 -13.83
C HIS A 633 3.94 -4.93 -14.33
N TRP A 634 4.73 -5.72 -15.05
CA TRP A 634 6.01 -5.34 -15.64
C TRP A 634 6.05 -5.46 -17.17
N ALA A 635 4.90 -5.66 -17.84
CA ALA A 635 4.83 -5.96 -19.27
C ALA A 635 5.26 -4.79 -20.19
N ASP A 636 4.66 -3.62 -19.98
CA ASP A 636 4.77 -2.48 -20.89
C ASP A 636 6.19 -1.87 -20.90
N SER A 637 6.66 -1.37 -22.03
CA SER A 637 8.02 -0.80 -22.18
C SER A 637 8.15 0.66 -21.76
N ALA A 638 7.04 1.35 -21.46
CA ALA A 638 7.05 2.69 -20.90
C ALA A 638 7.39 2.61 -19.40
N LYS A 639 8.69 2.58 -19.10
CA LYS A 639 9.22 2.70 -17.73
C LYS A 639 9.36 4.18 -17.38
N GLN A 640 8.54 4.70 -16.46
CA GLN A 640 8.38 6.14 -16.24
C GLN A 640 8.26 6.54 -14.77
N GLN A 641 8.60 7.81 -14.47
CA GLN A 641 8.50 8.42 -13.14
C GLN A 641 7.05 8.54 -12.65
N ARG A 642 6.11 8.70 -13.57
CA ARG A 642 4.70 8.97 -13.26
C ARG A 642 4.00 7.80 -12.54
N ILE A 643 4.55 6.59 -12.60
CA ILE A 643 4.08 5.39 -11.88
C ILE A 643 4.76 5.31 -10.50
N SER A 644 6.10 5.45 -10.47
CA SER A 644 6.90 5.28 -9.25
C SER A 644 6.78 6.44 -8.26
N THR A 645 6.26 7.59 -8.70
CA THR A 645 6.18 8.85 -7.96
C THR A 645 5.92 8.73 -6.46
N ALA A 646 6.68 9.49 -5.67
CA ALA A 646 6.54 9.51 -4.21
C ALA A 646 5.18 10.04 -3.76
N VAL A 647 4.49 10.82 -4.60
CA VAL A 647 3.21 11.48 -4.25
C VAL A 647 2.14 10.48 -3.82
N TYR A 648 2.13 9.27 -4.41
CA TYR A 648 1.17 8.21 -4.10
C TYR A 648 1.43 7.52 -2.75
N ARG A 649 2.66 7.64 -2.22
CA ARG A 649 3.13 6.93 -1.02
C ARG A 649 3.20 7.83 0.21
N ARG A 650 3.31 9.16 0.00
CA ARG A 650 3.43 10.17 1.06
C ARG A 650 2.32 10.07 2.10
N ILE A 651 1.05 9.98 1.66
CA ILE A 651 -0.09 10.01 2.58
C ILE A 651 -0.07 8.78 3.50
N PHE A 652 0.15 7.58 2.95
CA PHE A 652 0.30 6.37 3.77
C PHE A 652 1.45 6.48 4.77
N TYR A 653 2.63 6.92 4.32
CA TYR A 653 3.79 7.09 5.19
C TYR A 653 3.50 8.03 6.35
N PHE A 654 2.94 9.20 6.07
CA PHE A 654 2.68 10.20 7.10
C PHE A 654 1.59 9.77 8.08
N LEU A 655 0.59 9.00 7.64
CA LEU A 655 -0.45 8.46 8.52
C LEU A 655 0.04 7.32 9.44
N THR A 656 1.05 6.55 9.01
CA THR A 656 1.43 5.27 9.67
C THR A 656 2.86 5.23 10.19
N ALA A 657 3.71 6.17 9.76
CA ALA A 657 5.16 6.17 9.97
C ALA A 657 5.86 4.87 9.50
N ASP A 658 5.40 4.29 8.40
CA ASP A 658 5.94 3.03 7.86
C ASP A 658 7.35 3.19 7.25
N GLU A 659 8.34 2.50 7.82
CA GLU A 659 9.73 2.62 7.39
C GLU A 659 10.01 1.98 6.02
N ARG A 660 9.24 0.96 5.59
CA ARG A 660 9.42 0.41 4.24
C ARG A 660 8.98 1.41 3.19
N VAL A 661 7.83 2.05 3.35
CA VAL A 661 7.40 3.13 2.45
C VAL A 661 8.33 4.34 2.54
N GLY A 662 8.91 4.59 3.72
CA GLY A 662 10.01 5.52 3.88
C GLY A 662 11.24 5.20 3.02
N ASP A 663 11.61 3.93 2.86
CA ASP A 663 12.67 3.50 1.92
C ASP A 663 12.24 3.72 0.48
N LEU A 664 11.02 3.30 0.11
CA LEU A 664 10.49 3.44 -1.25
C LEU A 664 10.57 4.87 -1.75
N MET A 665 10.15 5.84 -0.92
CA MET A 665 10.24 7.26 -1.29
C MET A 665 11.69 7.76 -1.34
N HIS A 666 12.59 7.20 -0.52
CA HIS A 666 14.01 7.59 -0.52
C HIS A 666 14.76 7.06 -1.76
N GLU A 667 14.38 5.87 -2.25
CA GLU A 667 14.93 5.26 -3.47
C GLU A 667 14.72 6.16 -4.70
N LEU A 668 13.67 6.98 -4.70
CA LEU A 668 13.28 7.86 -5.81
C LEU A 668 14.06 9.18 -5.88
N VAL A 669 14.84 9.55 -4.85
CA VAL A 669 15.49 10.88 -4.79
C VAL A 669 16.49 11.10 -5.93
N ASP A 670 17.12 10.02 -6.40
CA ASP A 670 18.09 10.04 -7.51
C ASP A 670 17.49 9.50 -8.83
N SER A 671 16.15 9.39 -8.92
CA SER A 671 15.50 8.82 -10.10
C SER A 671 15.67 9.70 -11.35
N ASP A 672 16.09 10.96 -11.22
CA ASP A 672 16.48 11.81 -12.34
C ASP A 672 17.66 11.24 -13.15
N ARG A 673 18.51 10.41 -12.54
CA ARG A 673 19.61 9.72 -13.24
C ARG A 673 19.13 8.67 -14.24
N THR A 674 17.88 8.20 -14.11
CA THR A 674 17.32 7.17 -15.01
C THR A 674 17.20 7.66 -16.46
N PHE A 675 17.11 8.96 -16.68
CA PHE A 675 17.11 9.58 -18.02
C PHE A 675 18.43 9.43 -18.77
N LEU A 676 19.52 9.05 -18.09
CA LEU A 676 20.78 8.63 -18.74
C LEU A 676 20.68 7.22 -19.33
N ALA A 677 19.82 6.37 -18.75
CA ALA A 677 19.67 4.97 -19.12
C ALA A 677 18.49 4.75 -20.07
N LEU A 678 17.44 5.58 -19.97
CA LEU A 678 16.24 5.45 -20.76
C LEU A 678 15.62 6.80 -21.08
N ASP A 679 15.37 7.04 -22.36
CA ASP A 679 14.54 8.14 -22.82
C ASP A 679 13.08 7.67 -22.94
N PRO A 680 12.13 8.28 -22.21
CA PRO A 680 10.72 7.88 -22.27
C PRO A 680 10.07 8.23 -23.62
N LEU A 681 10.68 9.08 -24.45
CA LEU A 681 10.15 9.50 -25.74
C LEU A 681 10.79 8.78 -26.94
N ARG A 682 11.70 7.82 -26.71
CA ARG A 682 12.58 7.22 -27.73
C ARG A 682 11.89 6.72 -29.00
N LYS A 683 10.63 6.32 -28.92
CA LYS A 683 9.83 5.81 -30.06
C LYS A 683 9.11 6.89 -30.85
N ILE A 684 8.93 8.07 -30.26
CA ILE A 684 8.15 9.18 -30.84
C ILE A 684 8.96 10.46 -31.06
N ARG A 685 10.27 10.43 -30.79
CA ARG A 685 11.16 11.54 -31.15
C ARG A 685 11.28 11.66 -32.66
N THR A 686 11.19 12.89 -33.15
CA THR A 686 11.46 13.23 -34.56
C THR A 686 12.91 13.60 -34.82
N GLU A 687 13.66 13.97 -33.77
CA GLU A 687 15.05 14.39 -33.85
C GLU A 687 15.97 13.41 -33.10
N PRO A 688 17.22 13.20 -33.54
CA PRO A 688 18.20 12.42 -32.80
C PRO A 688 18.42 13.00 -31.40
N TYR A 689 18.37 12.14 -30.38
CA TYR A 689 18.63 12.52 -29.01
C TYR A 689 19.59 11.52 -28.37
N THR A 690 20.65 12.04 -27.75
CA THR A 690 21.57 11.26 -26.93
C THR A 690 21.55 11.89 -25.54
N PRO A 691 21.30 11.12 -24.47
CA PRO A 691 21.31 11.65 -23.11
C PRO A 691 22.64 12.33 -22.77
N ASP A 692 22.57 13.59 -22.37
CA ASP A 692 23.69 14.38 -21.84
C ASP A 692 23.39 14.71 -20.37
N PRO A 693 24.26 14.35 -19.41
CA PRO A 693 24.09 14.72 -17.99
C PRO A 693 23.82 16.20 -17.72
N HIS A 694 24.25 17.09 -18.60
CA HIS A 694 24.09 18.54 -18.48
C HIS A 694 22.95 19.12 -19.33
N ALA A 695 22.21 18.28 -20.05
CA ALA A 695 21.11 18.68 -20.93
C ALA A 695 20.07 17.55 -21.14
N LEU A 696 19.62 16.92 -20.06
CA LEU A 696 18.61 15.86 -20.12
C LEU A 696 17.23 16.43 -20.51
N SER A 697 16.61 15.87 -21.54
CA SER A 697 15.23 16.17 -21.92
C SER A 697 14.26 15.62 -20.87
N ILE A 698 13.72 16.49 -20.01
CA ILE A 698 12.73 16.13 -18.97
C ILE A 698 11.40 16.83 -19.26
N GLY A 699 10.29 16.08 -19.25
CA GLY A 699 8.95 16.63 -19.35
C GLY A 699 8.54 17.41 -18.09
N LEU A 700 7.94 18.57 -18.25
CA LEU A 700 7.52 19.44 -17.13
C LEU A 700 6.21 18.99 -16.47
N GLY A 701 5.61 17.89 -16.95
CA GLY A 701 4.42 17.26 -16.40
C GLY A 701 4.75 15.93 -15.72
N THR A 702 4.53 14.83 -16.45
CA THR A 702 4.65 13.44 -15.98
C THR A 702 5.99 13.09 -15.33
N ASP A 703 7.09 13.70 -15.78
CA ASP A 703 8.43 13.41 -15.27
C ASP A 703 8.77 14.33 -14.08
N TRP A 704 8.75 15.65 -14.31
CA TRP A 704 9.13 16.62 -13.29
C TRP A 704 8.25 16.55 -12.04
N SER A 705 6.94 16.27 -12.16
CA SER A 705 6.08 16.13 -10.98
C SER A 705 6.53 15.00 -10.05
N GLY A 706 6.94 13.85 -10.62
CA GLY A 706 7.47 12.72 -9.87
C GLY A 706 8.80 13.03 -9.18
N LEU A 707 9.71 13.72 -9.90
CA LEU A 707 10.99 14.17 -9.35
C LEU A 707 10.80 15.19 -8.21
N ALA A 708 9.95 16.20 -8.44
CA ALA A 708 9.63 17.22 -7.45
C ALA A 708 8.96 16.60 -6.21
N ALA A 709 8.09 15.60 -6.38
CA ALA A 709 7.50 14.86 -5.26
C ALA A 709 8.56 14.15 -4.41
N ALA A 710 9.51 13.47 -5.05
CA ALA A 710 10.59 12.77 -4.35
C ALA A 710 11.49 13.76 -3.58
N TRP A 711 11.87 14.87 -4.22
CA TRP A 711 12.71 15.89 -3.59
C TRP A 711 12.02 16.60 -2.42
N LEU A 712 10.76 17.02 -2.61
CA LEU A 712 9.97 17.62 -1.53
C LEU A 712 9.85 16.67 -0.35
N THR A 713 9.58 15.39 -0.61
CA THR A 713 9.44 14.37 0.43
C THR A 713 10.72 14.17 1.22
N GLU A 714 11.87 14.05 0.56
CA GLU A 714 13.16 13.88 1.23
C GLU A 714 13.53 15.11 2.05
N TRP A 715 13.25 16.31 1.54
CA TRP A 715 13.49 17.57 2.25
C TRP A 715 12.62 17.70 3.49
N GLU A 716 11.30 17.47 3.37
CA GLU A 716 10.37 17.50 4.50
C GLU A 716 10.71 16.49 5.57
N ARG A 717 11.17 15.29 5.20
CA ARG A 717 11.58 14.25 6.15
C ARG A 717 12.93 14.53 6.78
N ARG A 718 13.68 15.52 6.27
CA ARG A 718 15.11 15.75 6.57
C ARG A 718 15.93 14.48 6.41
N GLY A 719 15.67 13.76 5.33
CA GLY A 719 16.37 12.51 5.00
C GLY A 719 17.85 12.74 4.67
N PRO A 720 18.64 11.66 4.52
CA PRO A 720 20.07 11.75 4.23
C PRO A 720 20.44 12.57 2.99
N LYS A 721 19.52 12.72 2.02
CA LYS A 721 19.70 13.49 0.78
C LYS A 721 18.92 14.81 0.77
N ALA A 722 18.43 15.28 1.92
CA ALA A 722 17.59 16.48 2.00
C ALA A 722 18.22 17.72 1.35
N ALA A 723 19.53 17.95 1.56
CA ALA A 723 20.20 19.14 1.03
C ALA A 723 20.27 19.16 -0.51
N ILE A 724 20.53 18.01 -1.15
CA ILE A 724 20.56 17.94 -2.62
C ILE A 724 19.14 17.96 -3.21
N ALA A 725 18.18 17.33 -2.53
CA ALA A 725 16.78 17.36 -2.89
C ALA A 725 16.24 18.80 -2.87
N GLU A 726 16.45 19.53 -1.78
CA GLU A 726 16.09 20.95 -1.66
C GLU A 726 16.73 21.80 -2.76
N LYS A 727 18.03 21.62 -3.01
CA LYS A 727 18.74 22.34 -4.08
C LYS A 727 18.08 22.13 -5.45
N LYS A 728 17.84 20.87 -5.84
CA LYS A 728 17.25 20.52 -7.14
C LYS A 728 15.81 21.03 -7.27
N LEU A 729 15.02 20.87 -6.22
CA LEU A 729 13.64 21.35 -6.18
C LEU A 729 13.57 22.88 -6.38
N LEU A 730 14.32 23.65 -5.60
CA LEU A 730 14.33 25.10 -5.70
C LEU A 730 14.91 25.59 -7.04
N ALA A 731 15.94 24.93 -7.55
CA ALA A 731 16.56 25.26 -8.84
C ALA A 731 15.59 25.02 -10.02
N THR A 732 14.90 23.89 -10.03
CA THR A 732 13.89 23.59 -11.07
C THR A 732 12.70 24.53 -10.98
N MET A 733 12.16 24.80 -9.79
CA MET A 733 11.07 25.78 -9.62
C MET A 733 11.46 27.17 -10.17
N ARG A 734 12.67 27.64 -9.83
CA ARG A 734 13.18 28.93 -10.28
C ARG A 734 13.33 29.00 -11.80
N THR A 735 13.83 27.93 -12.42
CA THR A 735 14.07 27.92 -13.87
C THR A 735 12.79 27.71 -14.66
N ILE A 736 11.82 26.93 -14.17
CA ILE A 736 10.46 26.86 -14.73
C ILE A 736 9.79 28.24 -14.69
N GLY A 737 9.88 28.95 -13.55
CA GLY A 737 9.34 30.31 -13.42
C GLY A 737 10.00 31.35 -14.33
N ARG A 738 11.17 31.06 -14.91
CA ARG A 738 11.86 31.90 -15.90
C ARG A 738 11.54 31.54 -17.34
N MET A 739 10.94 30.38 -17.61
CA MET A 739 10.57 29.99 -18.97
C MET A 739 9.48 30.93 -19.49
N PRO A 740 9.55 31.41 -20.75
CA PRO A 740 8.58 32.39 -21.28
C PRO A 740 7.12 31.95 -21.19
N ASN A 741 6.86 30.64 -21.29
CA ASN A 741 5.54 30.02 -21.20
C ASN A 741 5.43 29.05 -20.00
N GLY A 742 6.34 29.12 -19.02
CA GLY A 742 6.28 28.28 -17.81
C GLY A 742 6.07 26.79 -18.12
N PHE A 743 5.07 26.16 -17.49
CA PHE A 743 4.69 24.76 -17.72
C PHE A 743 4.15 24.47 -19.14
N VAL A 744 3.62 25.47 -19.85
CA VAL A 744 3.14 25.33 -21.24
C VAL A 744 4.29 25.03 -22.22
N THR A 745 5.54 25.30 -21.82
CA THR A 745 6.77 24.91 -22.55
C THR A 745 6.84 23.39 -22.78
N GLY A 746 6.27 22.57 -21.89
CA GLY A 746 6.11 21.11 -22.02
C GLY A 746 7.33 20.28 -21.61
N SER A 747 8.53 20.69 -21.99
CA SER A 747 9.79 20.02 -21.60
C SER A 747 10.95 21.02 -21.52
N GLY A 748 12.03 20.63 -20.87
CA GLY A 748 13.26 21.42 -20.80
C GLY A 748 14.52 20.54 -20.79
N LEU A 749 15.67 21.16 -21.06
CA LEU A 749 16.98 20.53 -20.94
C LEU A 749 17.50 20.75 -19.52
N TYR A 750 17.59 19.67 -18.74
CA TYR A 750 17.91 19.65 -17.32
C TYR A 750 19.36 19.24 -17.08
N ASP A 751 20.07 19.97 -16.23
CA ASP A 751 21.42 19.64 -15.79
C ASP A 751 21.38 18.92 -14.43
N LEU A 752 21.93 17.70 -14.38
CA LEU A 752 21.90 16.82 -13.20
C LEU A 752 22.62 17.38 -11.97
N ASP A 753 23.67 18.18 -12.18
CA ASP A 753 24.56 18.65 -11.11
C ASP A 753 24.03 19.92 -10.46
N THR A 754 23.47 20.81 -11.28
CA THR A 754 22.91 22.10 -10.85
C THR A 754 21.45 21.99 -10.44
N GLY A 755 20.70 21.07 -11.04
CA GLY A 755 19.25 21.01 -10.91
C GLY A 755 18.51 22.09 -11.70
N GLU A 756 19.17 22.73 -12.67
CA GLU A 756 18.62 23.82 -13.46
C GLU A 756 18.17 23.36 -14.84
N PHE A 757 17.07 23.93 -15.33
CA PHE A 757 16.72 23.88 -16.73
C PHE A 757 17.44 24.99 -17.51
N ALA A 758 17.98 24.66 -18.68
CA ALA A 758 18.54 25.63 -19.61
C ALA A 758 17.46 26.64 -20.06
N PRO A 759 17.86 27.86 -20.47
CA PRO A 759 16.92 28.83 -21.04
C PRO A 759 16.10 28.24 -22.19
N ALA A 760 14.78 28.32 -22.07
CA ALA A 760 13.85 27.80 -23.09
C ALA A 760 13.36 28.93 -24.01
N ALA A 761 13.15 28.60 -25.28
CA ALA A 761 12.42 29.48 -26.19
C ALA A 761 10.93 29.54 -25.80
N LYS A 762 10.21 30.53 -26.32
CA LYS A 762 8.75 30.59 -26.15
C LYS A 762 8.09 29.49 -26.99
N THR A 763 7.73 28.37 -26.37
CA THR A 763 7.14 27.19 -27.01
C THR A 763 5.82 26.80 -26.37
N VAL A 764 4.99 26.07 -27.13
CA VAL A 764 3.72 25.51 -26.65
C VAL A 764 3.75 24.01 -26.94
N SER A 765 3.78 23.21 -25.89
CA SER A 765 3.73 21.75 -25.95
C SER A 765 2.98 21.22 -24.74
N VAL A 766 1.67 21.09 -24.87
CA VAL A 766 0.78 20.68 -23.77
C VAL A 766 0.26 19.27 -24.02
N SER A 767 0.41 18.41 -23.02
CA SER A 767 -0.21 17.07 -22.99
C SER A 767 -1.28 17.02 -21.93
N HIS A 768 -2.40 16.34 -22.23
CA HIS A 768 -3.48 16.07 -21.27
C HIS A 768 -3.02 15.22 -20.07
N LEU A 769 -1.89 14.52 -20.18
CA LEU A 769 -1.32 13.72 -19.09
C LEU A 769 -0.58 14.57 -18.06
N SER A 770 -0.07 15.75 -18.45
CA SER A 770 0.96 16.48 -17.69
C SER A 770 0.58 16.70 -16.23
N ALA A 771 -0.65 17.15 -15.97
CA ALA A 771 -1.10 17.50 -14.63
C ALA A 771 -1.78 16.35 -13.86
N MET A 772 -1.94 15.17 -14.47
CA MET A 772 -2.81 14.12 -13.95
C MET A 772 -2.10 13.05 -13.10
N PHE A 773 -0.78 13.18 -12.89
CA PHE A 773 0.06 12.28 -12.09
C PHE A 773 0.66 13.00 -10.87
N GLY A 774 -0.19 13.63 -10.07
CA GLY A 774 0.20 14.31 -8.83
C GLY A 774 0.74 15.74 -8.96
N GLN A 775 0.78 16.33 -10.18
CA GLN A 775 1.36 17.67 -10.36
C GLN A 775 0.53 18.76 -9.67
N VAL A 776 -0.80 18.65 -9.65
CA VAL A 776 -1.68 19.62 -8.96
C VAL A 776 -1.36 19.65 -7.47
N GLU A 777 -1.22 18.47 -6.88
CA GLU A 777 -0.92 18.25 -5.48
C GLU A 777 0.43 18.85 -5.11
N ILE A 778 1.47 18.49 -5.87
CA ILE A 778 2.83 18.96 -5.60
C ILE A 778 2.95 20.47 -5.84
N CYS A 779 2.39 21.03 -6.92
CA CYS A 779 2.43 22.47 -7.13
C CYS A 779 1.69 23.23 -6.02
N ALA A 780 0.54 22.73 -5.56
CA ALA A 780 -0.20 23.36 -4.45
C ALA A 780 0.60 23.35 -3.15
N GLU A 781 1.25 22.22 -2.81
CA GLU A 781 2.15 22.15 -1.65
C GLU A 781 3.34 23.11 -1.81
N LEU A 782 4.06 23.09 -2.94
CA LEU A 782 5.23 23.93 -3.17
C LEU A 782 4.91 25.42 -3.07
N ILE A 783 3.79 25.87 -3.66
CA ILE A 783 3.36 27.27 -3.60
C ILE A 783 2.94 27.67 -2.19
N ALA A 784 2.40 26.75 -1.39
CA ALA A 784 2.11 27.02 0.03
C ALA A 784 3.39 27.10 0.88
N LEU A 785 4.43 26.37 0.51
CA LEU A 785 5.68 26.21 1.27
C LEU A 785 6.75 27.27 0.95
N ILE A 786 6.82 27.72 -0.31
CA ILE A 786 7.96 28.46 -0.85
C ILE A 786 7.46 29.74 -1.50
N ASP A 787 7.97 30.89 -1.05
CA ASP A 787 7.71 32.18 -1.68
C ASP A 787 8.50 32.32 -2.99
N MET A 788 7.87 31.92 -4.10
CA MET A 788 8.45 32.04 -5.45
C MET A 788 7.39 32.52 -6.46
N PRO A 789 7.11 33.84 -6.52
CA PRO A 789 6.00 34.38 -7.31
C PRO A 789 6.05 34.05 -8.81
N ALA A 790 7.24 33.95 -9.39
CA ALA A 790 7.40 33.60 -10.81
C ALA A 790 6.96 32.16 -11.10
N PHE A 791 7.23 31.23 -10.18
CA PHE A 791 6.77 29.84 -10.28
C PHE A 791 5.24 29.76 -10.08
N GLU A 792 4.70 30.46 -9.09
CA GLU A 792 3.24 30.53 -8.88
C GLU A 792 2.54 31.11 -10.12
N ALA A 793 3.07 32.18 -10.71
CA ALA A 793 2.52 32.77 -11.94
C ALA A 793 2.53 31.77 -13.12
N ALA A 794 3.61 31.01 -13.30
CA ALA A 794 3.70 29.97 -14.32
C ALA A 794 2.68 28.84 -14.10
N TRP A 795 2.45 28.42 -12.85
CA TRP A 795 1.44 27.43 -12.52
C TRP A 795 0.01 27.95 -12.73
N LEU A 796 -0.29 29.16 -12.24
CA LEU A 796 -1.60 29.79 -12.42
C LEU A 796 -1.92 30.08 -13.90
N GLN A 797 -0.91 30.39 -14.72
CA GLN A 797 -1.07 30.46 -16.18
C GLN A 797 -1.55 29.12 -16.74
N TYR A 798 -0.84 28.02 -16.42
CA TYR A 798 -1.25 26.69 -16.86
C TYR A 798 -2.67 26.33 -16.40
N CYS A 799 -2.97 26.58 -15.13
CA CYS A 799 -4.28 26.30 -14.54
C CYS A 799 -5.44 27.06 -15.20
N ARG A 800 -5.26 28.36 -15.46
CA ARG A 800 -6.28 29.17 -16.13
C ARG A 800 -6.49 28.75 -17.59
N LEU A 801 -5.40 28.42 -18.30
CA LEU A 801 -5.41 28.29 -19.75
C LEU A 801 -5.73 26.89 -20.26
N PHE A 802 -5.53 25.83 -19.47
CA PHE A 802 -5.71 24.45 -19.96
C PHE A 802 -7.10 24.22 -20.58
N ASN A 803 -8.17 24.57 -19.86
CA ASN A 803 -9.56 24.48 -20.34
C ASN A 803 -10.08 25.80 -20.94
N ALA A 804 -9.23 26.81 -21.13
CA ALA A 804 -9.62 28.07 -21.76
C ALA A 804 -9.90 27.90 -23.25
N THR A 805 -10.45 28.94 -23.87
CA THR A 805 -10.66 28.98 -25.32
C THR A 805 -9.33 29.03 -26.07
N ARG A 806 -9.33 28.63 -27.35
CA ARG A 806 -8.13 28.67 -28.20
C ARG A 806 -7.60 30.10 -28.36
N GLU A 807 -8.53 31.04 -28.42
CA GLU A 807 -8.26 32.47 -28.54
C GLU A 807 -7.53 32.99 -27.30
N GLU A 808 -7.98 32.63 -26.09
CA GLU A 808 -7.31 32.98 -24.83
C GLU A 808 -5.92 32.34 -24.72
N GLN A 809 -5.81 31.05 -25.08
CA GLN A 809 -4.52 30.34 -25.10
C GLN A 809 -3.51 31.01 -26.03
N ALA A 810 -3.91 31.28 -27.28
CA ALA A 810 -3.05 31.89 -28.29
C ALA A 810 -2.67 33.32 -27.94
N ALA A 811 -3.59 34.10 -27.36
CA ALA A 811 -3.35 35.47 -26.94
C ALA A 811 -2.25 35.56 -25.87
N GLU A 812 -2.20 34.63 -24.91
CA GLU A 812 -1.21 34.65 -23.83
C GLU A 812 0.10 33.94 -24.23
N THR A 813 0.01 32.76 -24.84
CA THR A 813 1.17 31.87 -25.04
C THR A 813 1.72 31.85 -26.47
N GLY A 814 1.05 32.51 -27.42
CA GLY A 814 1.45 32.60 -28.82
C GLY A 814 0.93 31.48 -29.73
N ALA A 815 0.35 30.41 -29.18
CA ALA A 815 -0.35 29.36 -29.92
C ALA A 815 -1.43 28.70 -29.04
N HIS A 816 -2.40 28.01 -29.65
CA HIS A 816 -3.39 27.25 -28.88
C HIS A 816 -2.89 25.82 -28.58
N PHE A 817 -3.47 25.16 -27.58
CA PHE A 817 -2.97 23.88 -27.05
C PHE A 817 -3.44 22.64 -27.82
N GLY A 818 -3.78 22.78 -29.11
CA GLY A 818 -4.34 21.69 -29.90
C GLY A 818 -5.72 21.21 -29.43
N ASN A 819 -5.96 19.89 -29.48
CA ASN A 819 -7.18 19.22 -29.04
C ASN A 819 -6.91 18.51 -27.71
N LEU A 820 -7.25 19.16 -26.59
CA LEU A 820 -7.10 18.60 -25.25
C LEU A 820 -8.35 17.81 -24.83
N ILE A 821 -8.13 16.76 -24.03
CA ILE A 821 -9.13 15.88 -23.40
C ILE A 821 -8.95 15.88 -21.88
N LEU A 822 -9.77 15.12 -21.14
CA LEU A 822 -9.78 15.02 -19.67
C LEU A 822 -10.20 16.33 -18.99
N LYS A 823 -11.10 17.09 -19.62
CA LYS A 823 -11.53 18.41 -19.17
C LYS A 823 -12.17 18.38 -17.80
N GLN A 824 -12.97 17.35 -17.48
CA GLN A 824 -13.56 17.15 -16.16
C GLN A 824 -12.48 16.99 -15.08
N GLY A 825 -11.46 16.15 -15.33
CA GLY A 825 -10.32 16.01 -14.42
C GLY A 825 -9.52 17.30 -14.26
N HIS A 826 -9.37 18.09 -15.34
CA HIS A 826 -8.67 19.37 -15.30
C HIS A 826 -9.50 20.52 -14.69
N SER A 827 -10.79 20.32 -14.39
CA SER A 827 -11.60 21.33 -13.69
C SER A 827 -10.98 21.75 -12.35
N ARG A 828 -10.25 20.84 -11.69
CA ARG A 828 -9.50 21.11 -10.45
C ARG A 828 -8.36 22.12 -10.61
N LEU A 829 -7.78 22.24 -11.81
CA LEU A 829 -6.84 23.31 -12.12
C LEU A 829 -7.55 24.67 -12.14
N THR A 830 -8.67 24.75 -12.85
CA THR A 830 -9.51 25.95 -12.90
C THR A 830 -9.97 26.33 -11.49
N ALA A 831 -10.39 25.36 -10.68
CA ALA A 831 -10.80 25.58 -9.28
C ALA A 831 -9.66 26.11 -8.40
N TYR A 832 -8.45 25.55 -8.54
CA TYR A 832 -7.26 26.05 -7.85
C TYR A 832 -6.95 27.50 -8.22
N ALA A 833 -6.96 27.82 -9.53
CA ALA A 833 -6.77 29.19 -9.99
C ALA A 833 -7.86 30.14 -9.48
N ALA A 834 -9.13 29.72 -9.51
CA ALA A 834 -10.26 30.50 -9.00
C ALA A 834 -10.08 30.85 -7.52
N SER A 835 -9.72 29.87 -6.70
CA SER A 835 -9.51 30.03 -5.26
C SER A 835 -8.32 30.96 -4.95
N ARG A 836 -7.19 30.78 -5.65
CA ARG A 836 -5.98 31.61 -5.46
C ARG A 836 -6.17 33.07 -5.91
N LEU A 837 -6.92 33.28 -7.00
CA LEU A 837 -7.15 34.60 -7.59
C LEU A 837 -8.39 35.31 -7.04
N GLY A 838 -9.24 34.60 -6.28
CA GLY A 838 -10.54 35.13 -5.85
C GLY A 838 -11.50 35.38 -7.02
N ASP A 839 -11.43 34.56 -8.07
CA ASP A 839 -12.18 34.77 -9.32
C ASP A 839 -13.43 33.88 -9.40
N ALA A 840 -14.59 34.49 -9.15
CA ALA A 840 -15.88 33.80 -9.21
C ALA A 840 -16.26 33.33 -10.63
N THR A 841 -15.73 33.95 -11.69
CA THR A 841 -15.97 33.52 -13.08
C THR A 841 -15.25 32.21 -13.35
N LEU A 842 -14.00 32.09 -12.89
CA LEU A 842 -13.25 30.83 -12.95
C LEU A 842 -13.90 29.76 -12.07
N ALA A 843 -14.40 30.11 -10.89
CA ALA A 843 -15.12 29.16 -10.03
C ALA A 843 -16.36 28.57 -10.73
N ALA A 844 -17.19 29.43 -11.32
CA ALA A 844 -18.34 29.00 -12.12
C ALA A 844 -17.92 28.19 -13.36
N ARG A 845 -16.77 28.51 -13.96
CA ARG A 845 -16.21 27.75 -15.09
C ARG A 845 -15.77 26.35 -14.67
N ALA A 846 -15.09 26.21 -13.52
CA ALA A 846 -14.66 24.91 -12.99
C ALA A 846 -15.86 23.97 -12.76
N TRP A 847 -16.95 24.46 -12.16
CA TRP A 847 -18.16 23.64 -11.99
C TRP A 847 -18.81 23.24 -13.32
N ARG A 848 -18.89 24.15 -14.30
CA ARG A 848 -19.35 23.80 -15.65
C ARG A 848 -18.45 22.76 -16.32
N GLU A 849 -17.13 22.94 -16.22
CA GLU A 849 -16.15 21.97 -16.75
C GLU A 849 -16.37 20.60 -16.10
N PHE A 850 -16.58 20.55 -14.79
CA PHE A 850 -16.83 19.32 -14.04
C PHE A 850 -18.12 18.61 -14.46
N THR A 851 -19.24 19.32 -14.70
CA THR A 851 -20.54 18.68 -14.94
C THR A 851 -20.92 18.50 -16.42
N THR A 852 -20.35 19.29 -17.33
CA THR A 852 -20.86 19.40 -18.73
C THR A 852 -19.86 19.09 -19.84
N THR A 853 -18.68 18.55 -19.52
CA THR A 853 -17.65 18.26 -20.54
C THR A 853 -17.51 16.77 -20.87
N ASP A 854 -16.38 16.14 -20.53
CA ASP A 854 -16.11 14.71 -20.68
C ASP A 854 -16.23 13.97 -19.34
N GLY A 855 -15.93 12.67 -19.33
CA GLY A 855 -15.97 11.84 -18.13
C GLY A 855 -17.40 11.52 -17.65
N TYR A 856 -17.63 11.57 -16.33
CA TYR A 856 -18.91 11.19 -15.74
C TYR A 856 -19.88 12.35 -15.63
N THR A 857 -21.00 12.26 -16.35
CA THR A 857 -22.05 13.29 -16.35
C THR A 857 -23.32 12.80 -15.67
N ASP A 858 -24.25 13.71 -15.40
CA ASP A 858 -25.57 13.41 -14.81
C ASP A 858 -26.43 12.50 -15.70
N ALA A 859 -26.09 12.38 -16.98
CA ALA A 859 -26.79 11.52 -17.93
C ALA A 859 -26.45 10.03 -17.78
N LEU A 860 -25.39 9.69 -17.02
CA LEU A 860 -24.99 8.30 -16.81
C LEU A 860 -25.94 7.57 -15.85
N PRO A 861 -25.98 6.22 -15.89
CA PRO A 861 -26.96 5.46 -15.11
C PRO A 861 -26.76 5.52 -13.58
N TRP A 862 -25.53 5.77 -13.10
CA TRP A 862 -25.16 5.78 -11.67
C TRP A 862 -25.68 4.59 -10.86
N ARG A 863 -25.67 3.41 -11.51
CA ARG A 863 -26.10 2.13 -10.92
C ARG A 863 -25.37 0.98 -11.61
N THR A 864 -25.27 -0.14 -10.90
CA THR A 864 -24.85 -1.42 -11.45
C THR A 864 -26.05 -2.21 -12.01
N VAL A 865 -25.75 -3.21 -12.82
CA VAL A 865 -26.68 -4.19 -13.36
C VAL A 865 -26.19 -5.58 -12.97
N PRO A 866 -26.95 -6.39 -12.21
CA PRO A 866 -26.54 -7.74 -11.87
C PRO A 866 -26.59 -8.64 -13.10
N LEU A 867 -25.52 -9.39 -13.33
CA LEU A 867 -25.40 -10.39 -14.40
C LEU A 867 -25.09 -11.76 -13.80
N THR A 868 -25.67 -12.80 -14.40
CA THR A 868 -25.49 -14.21 -14.00
C THR A 868 -25.29 -15.10 -15.24
N GLY A 869 -24.98 -16.38 -15.04
CA GLY A 869 -24.89 -17.34 -16.13
C GLY A 869 -26.20 -17.42 -16.95
N PRO A 870 -26.12 -17.64 -18.28
CA PRO A 870 -24.92 -18.05 -19.03
C PRO A 870 -24.04 -16.89 -19.55
N GLU A 871 -24.41 -15.62 -19.34
CA GLU A 871 -23.70 -14.47 -19.92
C GLU A 871 -22.32 -14.22 -19.29
N VAL A 872 -22.16 -14.58 -18.02
CA VAL A 872 -20.92 -14.42 -17.24
C VAL A 872 -20.54 -15.72 -16.51
N LEU A 873 -19.24 -15.94 -16.30
CA LEU A 873 -18.72 -17.11 -15.59
C LEU A 873 -19.16 -17.16 -14.13
N ASN A 874 -18.99 -16.05 -13.41
CA ASN A 874 -19.44 -15.85 -12.04
C ASN A 874 -20.45 -14.70 -12.00
N PRO A 875 -21.41 -14.69 -11.08
CA PRO A 875 -22.29 -13.54 -10.88
C PRO A 875 -21.49 -12.26 -10.60
N VAL A 876 -21.84 -11.17 -11.28
CA VAL A 876 -21.19 -9.86 -11.11
C VAL A 876 -22.21 -8.73 -11.13
N ASP A 877 -21.94 -7.69 -10.36
CA ASP A 877 -22.62 -6.41 -10.51
C ASP A 877 -21.83 -5.57 -11.52
N ASP A 878 -22.40 -5.38 -12.70
CA ASP A 878 -21.70 -4.78 -13.83
C ASP A 878 -22.07 -3.30 -14.01
N ALA A 879 -21.07 -2.48 -14.36
CA ALA A 879 -21.25 -1.09 -14.72
C ALA A 879 -20.27 -0.79 -15.86
N PRO A 880 -20.56 -1.25 -17.10
CA PRO A 880 -19.60 -1.24 -18.21
C PRO A 880 -19.21 0.17 -18.69
N TRP A 881 -19.86 1.20 -18.15
CA TRP A 881 -19.53 2.61 -18.35
C TRP A 881 -18.48 3.15 -17.35
N VAL A 882 -18.08 2.35 -16.35
CA VAL A 882 -17.07 2.71 -15.35
C VAL A 882 -15.70 2.20 -15.79
N ASP A 883 -14.68 3.06 -15.73
CA ASP A 883 -13.28 2.79 -16.04
C ASP A 883 -12.39 3.55 -15.03
N THR A 884 -11.12 3.14 -14.89
CA THR A 884 -10.26 3.63 -13.80
C THR A 884 -9.77 5.04 -14.00
N ASN A 885 -9.41 5.38 -15.23
CA ASN A 885 -9.00 6.73 -15.59
C ASN A 885 -10.09 7.76 -15.27
N THR A 886 -11.30 7.53 -15.76
CA THR A 886 -12.41 8.46 -15.51
C THR A 886 -12.78 8.50 -14.03
N THR A 887 -12.76 7.36 -13.33
CA THR A 887 -13.05 7.29 -11.89
C THR A 887 -12.04 8.09 -11.06
N ALA A 888 -10.74 7.86 -11.24
CA ALA A 888 -9.71 8.51 -10.45
C ALA A 888 -9.75 10.04 -10.66
N LEU A 889 -9.91 10.47 -11.91
CA LEU A 889 -9.97 11.89 -12.25
C LEU A 889 -11.28 12.56 -11.80
N TYR A 890 -12.43 11.90 -11.93
CA TYR A 890 -13.68 12.38 -11.35
C TYR A 890 -13.54 12.53 -9.84
N GLY A 891 -12.98 11.51 -9.18
CA GLY A 891 -12.78 11.48 -7.73
C GLY A 891 -11.92 12.64 -7.24
N LEU A 892 -10.76 12.85 -7.85
CA LEU A 892 -9.87 13.97 -7.53
C LEU A 892 -10.50 15.33 -7.81
N ALA A 893 -11.16 15.48 -8.96
CA ALA A 893 -11.82 16.74 -9.33
C ALA A 893 -12.97 17.08 -8.39
N ALA A 894 -13.84 16.12 -8.09
CA ALA A 894 -14.93 16.28 -7.13
C ALA A 894 -14.40 16.72 -5.76
N ILE A 895 -13.42 16.01 -5.22
CA ILE A 895 -12.83 16.29 -3.91
C ILE A 895 -12.21 17.69 -3.85
N GLN A 896 -11.42 18.05 -4.86
CA GLN A 896 -10.68 19.30 -4.87
C GLN A 896 -11.59 20.50 -5.16
N ASN A 897 -12.55 20.36 -6.07
CA ASN A 897 -13.54 21.40 -6.34
C ASN A 897 -14.40 21.68 -5.10
N LEU A 898 -14.89 20.65 -4.40
CA LEU A 898 -15.65 20.80 -3.15
C LEU A 898 -14.86 21.48 -2.03
N ALA A 899 -13.54 21.33 -2.02
CA ALA A 899 -12.66 21.94 -1.02
C ALA A 899 -12.28 23.39 -1.36
N LEU A 900 -12.10 23.69 -2.66
CA LEU A 900 -11.59 24.98 -3.13
C LEU A 900 -12.69 26.00 -3.45
N LEU A 901 -13.90 25.53 -3.75
CA LEU A 901 -15.02 26.33 -4.21
C LEU A 901 -16.19 26.30 -3.21
N ALA A 902 -16.90 27.43 -3.13
CA ALA A 902 -18.10 27.59 -2.31
C ALA A 902 -19.32 26.88 -2.91
#